data_AF-A0A0G0C507-F1
#
_entry.id   AF-A0A0G0C507-F1
#
_cell.length_a   1.000
_cell.length_b   1.000
_cell.length_c   1.000
_cell.angle_alpha   90.00
_cell.angle_beta   90.00
_cell.angle_gamma   90.00
#
_symmetry.space_group_name_H-M   'P 1'
#
loop_
_entity.id
_entity.type
_entity.pdbx_description
1 polymer ?
#
loop_
_entity_poly.entity_id
_entity_poly.type
_entity_poly.pdbx_seq_one_letter_code
_entity_poly.pdbx_strand_id
1 'polypeptide(L)'
;MPTPKTSKSELWLKIAILTMLLFLGVSSVSAVDGSITKTLRYGMKDTQVKYLQQFLNEKGYIVSRIGAGSVGLETTYFGKATDTAVKAYQRAKGLVADGIFGTKSRASLSGIMTYYPTPVVTNYPAGCISNSGYSAFTGLACNRSTITTYPTGCSSTLGFSAVTGRKCDGTVQTTTFTTSSGSKKSGGGGGGGGSTPTPTPAPTISISTNSTSVSYNNSATLTWSATNATSCTANGAWSGTKATSGTESTGSLTSTKIYTLTCSGVGGSTSNSAAVTVETQPVMSGTLTSSAPSCTIVSGSSSCNVNFTWTTTNPQAVSTVTKPTNVNVANGNTGTNVSFAVKYNSETFYLYNNSQLLAQSTITANCVSGTVWNGSICALSQNISPTVSITSPASNVTSFSLNSTLNFSGTISDPDSSSLVVSWYIDRMGDNIESALIKESTQTPGVSSGSITMSGTKINTDTQNISLQDVGATYNLTIKVFDSVNVIETTRSFVLVGVTATCSDGIKNQNEVDTDCGGNCAACAAGGKISIYPNNPRYFQSASGTPMFLLGYYNWACVHPDGTIDHFEPYGYMTSTYANMIQKSQDYGLNYIRISLGINKINTCRAAFAYVSGKADLDQWDTVYWNGFKYYLDLAKQKGLIVHITIFDAVDFRGGSEDYRWVNSYWNVDNQKQSYYGDLDINNNGYADQAGEFYRVSDFNNNVGVGKYQRKFIDKVIQETGNYDNVFYEIGNELLGSTTEWNYAVASYIKSKTDIPITENSCDKKSGCLAKASSTDGLTKHTPDTMSEVKTSVGELSGLGYPFMQDPDGSGIMAASSNDLRAAAWYSFTGGAFGWGGFTEDFWINNVRTDVLRYYGNLIKFIEQTGAPFWDMFPNHNLVSNSGVNSVLSKTNNYYLVYVKSDSQITLNLAQASGTFTVKLYNPATGVFTDSSNVQGGSTITINKPLGATDWVLHLKSTANATNTPWNTFAEINKRVSSNLANALTAFWSAFGAFLVGVFGD
;
A
#
# COMPACT_ATOMS: atom_id res chain seq x y z
N MET A 1 -0.32 52.55 71.58
CA MET A 1 -0.75 51.14 71.79
C MET A 1 -0.96 50.49 70.42
N PRO A 2 -0.79 49.17 70.25
CA PRO A 2 0.36 48.41 70.73
C PRO A 2 0.92 47.36 69.72
N THR A 3 2.25 47.17 69.75
CA THR A 3 3.02 45.90 69.59
C THR A 3 2.77 44.90 68.43
N PRO A 4 3.84 44.52 67.68
CA PRO A 4 3.92 43.26 66.92
C PRO A 4 4.68 42.14 67.68
N LYS A 5 4.21 40.89 67.55
CA LYS A 5 4.84 39.60 67.95
C LYS A 5 4.17 38.47 67.14
N THR A 6 4.78 37.36 66.74
CA THR A 6 6.19 36.88 66.74
C THR A 6 6.35 35.81 65.66
N SER A 7 7.59 35.56 65.23
CA SER A 7 7.96 34.66 64.12
C SER A 7 7.93 33.15 64.45
N LYS A 8 7.65 32.32 63.44
CA LYS A 8 8.00 30.88 63.39
C LYS A 8 9.20 30.60 62.45
N SER A 9 9.98 31.62 62.09
CA SER A 9 11.09 31.54 61.12
C SER A 9 12.44 31.06 61.69
N GLU A 10 12.52 30.75 62.99
CA GLU A 10 13.77 30.37 63.67
C GLU A 10 14.10 28.87 63.64
N LEU A 11 13.13 27.98 63.35
CA LEU A 11 13.34 26.53 63.45
C LEU A 11 13.85 25.90 62.13
N TRP A 12 13.40 26.38 60.98
CA TRP A 12 13.79 25.84 59.67
C TRP A 12 15.19 26.28 59.23
N LEU A 13 15.63 27.48 59.60
CA LEU A 13 16.95 27.99 59.22
C LEU A 13 18.10 27.32 59.99
N LYS A 14 17.82 26.83 61.22
CA LYS A 14 18.80 26.09 62.04
C LYS A 14 18.94 24.61 61.65
N ILE A 15 17.95 24.04 60.95
CA ILE A 15 18.04 22.69 60.37
C ILE A 15 18.85 22.72 59.06
N ALA A 16 18.69 23.76 58.23
CA ALA A 16 19.42 23.90 56.96
C ALA A 16 20.93 24.09 57.12
N ILE A 17 21.39 24.74 58.20
CA ILE A 17 22.82 25.00 58.44
C ILE A 17 23.55 23.79 59.04
N LEU A 18 22.83 22.86 59.70
CA LEU A 18 23.45 21.64 60.25
C LEU A 18 23.63 20.53 59.21
N THR A 19 22.91 20.56 58.09
CA THR A 19 23.11 19.63 56.95
C THR A 19 24.19 20.09 55.97
N MET A 20 24.66 21.34 56.06
CA MET A 20 25.67 21.90 55.13
C MET A 20 27.14 21.66 55.55
N LEU A 21 27.39 20.93 56.64
CA LEU A 21 28.72 20.72 57.23
C LEU A 21 29.12 19.24 57.44
N LEU A 22 28.42 18.29 56.78
CA LEU A 22 28.65 16.84 56.96
C LEU A 22 28.92 16.04 55.67
N PHE A 23 29.28 16.71 54.57
CA PHE A 23 29.72 16.06 53.32
C PHE A 23 31.05 16.59 52.75
N LEU A 24 31.96 17.02 53.63
CA LEU A 24 33.40 17.08 53.32
C LEU A 24 34.09 15.89 53.96
N GLY A 25 34.28 14.81 53.19
CA GLY A 25 35.03 13.63 53.62
C GLY A 25 34.27 12.32 53.46
N VAL A 26 34.20 11.80 52.23
CA VAL A 26 34.10 10.35 52.01
C VAL A 26 35.22 9.93 51.09
N SER A 27 36.15 9.15 51.64
CA SER A 27 37.35 8.66 50.95
C SER A 27 37.00 7.79 49.74
N SER A 28 37.89 7.75 48.76
CA SER A 28 37.86 6.76 47.68
C SER A 28 37.89 5.35 48.25
N VAL A 29 36.75 4.65 48.25
CA VAL A 29 36.69 3.23 48.60
C VAL A 29 37.23 2.44 47.42
N SER A 30 38.51 2.09 47.48
CA SER A 30 39.11 1.12 46.55
C SER A 30 38.37 -0.21 46.68
N ALA A 31 37.82 -0.71 45.57
CA ALA A 31 37.24 -2.04 45.52
C ALA A 31 38.34 -3.09 45.81
N VAL A 32 38.07 -3.98 46.75
CA VAL A 32 38.99 -5.08 47.10
C VAL A 32 39.03 -6.08 45.94
N ASP A 33 40.24 -6.45 45.52
CA ASP A 33 40.50 -7.29 44.34
C ASP A 33 40.02 -8.75 44.56
N GLY A 34 38.76 -8.98 44.22
CA GLY A 34 38.07 -10.27 44.40
C GLY A 34 38.14 -11.13 43.14
N SER A 35 39.10 -12.07 43.09
CA SER A 35 39.24 -12.96 41.94
C SER A 35 38.00 -13.84 41.69
N ILE A 36 37.41 -13.71 40.51
CA ILE A 36 36.34 -14.61 40.04
C ILE A 36 37.01 -15.92 39.63
N THR A 37 36.70 -17.00 40.34
CA THR A 37 37.30 -18.33 40.10
C THR A 37 36.27 -19.35 39.60
N LYS A 38 35.00 -19.17 39.97
CA LYS A 38 33.88 -20.02 39.56
C LYS A 38 33.31 -19.58 38.21
N THR A 39 32.60 -20.50 37.55
CA THR A 39 31.75 -20.17 36.40
C THR A 39 30.40 -19.66 36.91
N LEU A 40 30.09 -18.41 36.60
CA LEU A 40 28.88 -17.71 37.05
C LEU A 40 27.85 -17.64 35.91
N ARG A 41 26.55 -17.76 36.23
CA ARG A 41 25.45 -17.75 35.26
C ARG A 41 24.14 -17.32 35.90
N TYR A 42 23.15 -16.97 35.08
CA TYR A 42 21.81 -16.58 35.49
C TYR A 42 21.20 -17.51 36.56
N GLY A 43 20.60 -16.90 37.59
CA GLY A 43 19.96 -17.60 38.71
C GLY A 43 20.89 -17.94 39.89
N MET A 44 22.21 -17.76 39.77
CA MET A 44 23.12 -18.01 40.89
C MET A 44 23.10 -16.89 41.94
N LYS A 45 23.24 -17.26 43.22
CA LYS A 45 23.51 -16.33 44.33
C LYS A 45 24.86 -16.66 44.98
N ASP A 46 25.90 -15.91 44.65
CA ASP A 46 27.30 -16.11 45.11
C ASP A 46 28.01 -14.74 45.20
N THR A 47 28.94 -14.58 46.15
CA THR A 47 29.67 -13.31 46.34
C THR A 47 30.51 -12.93 45.12
N GLN A 48 31.00 -13.90 44.34
CA GLN A 48 31.73 -13.63 43.10
C GLN A 48 30.85 -12.97 42.01
N VAL A 49 29.52 -13.09 42.09
CA VAL A 49 28.61 -12.34 41.22
C VAL A 49 28.67 -10.85 41.51
N LYS A 50 28.83 -10.45 42.78
CA LYS A 50 28.97 -9.04 43.14
C LYS A 50 30.24 -8.44 42.52
N TYR A 51 31.36 -9.14 42.59
CA TYR A 51 32.61 -8.73 41.95
C TYR A 51 32.48 -8.65 40.43
N LEU A 52 31.77 -9.59 39.80
CA LEU A 52 31.46 -9.53 38.38
C LEU A 52 30.60 -8.32 38.02
N GLN A 53 29.56 -8.01 38.78
CA GLN A 53 28.74 -6.82 38.56
C GLN A 53 29.54 -5.52 38.69
N GLN A 54 30.43 -5.44 39.69
CA GLN A 54 31.34 -4.31 39.89
C GLN A 54 32.28 -4.12 38.71
N PHE A 55 32.96 -5.19 38.26
CA PHE A 55 33.83 -5.16 37.09
C PHE A 55 33.08 -4.72 35.81
N LEU A 56 31.87 -5.26 35.58
CA LEU A 56 31.08 -4.92 34.40
C LEU A 56 30.67 -3.45 34.41
N ASN A 57 30.17 -2.95 35.55
CA ASN A 57 29.85 -1.54 35.74
C ASN A 57 31.07 -0.64 35.50
N GLU A 58 32.22 -0.97 36.08
CA GLU A 58 33.48 -0.22 35.94
C GLU A 58 33.96 -0.14 34.49
N LYS A 59 33.83 -1.23 33.71
CA LYS A 59 34.21 -1.26 32.28
C LYS A 59 33.09 -0.77 31.35
N GLY A 60 32.04 -0.13 31.87
CA GLY A 60 30.96 0.49 31.09
C GLY A 60 29.85 -0.47 30.63
N TYR A 61 29.91 -1.75 30.97
CA TYR A 61 28.86 -2.75 30.72
C TYR A 61 27.84 -2.69 31.87
N ILE A 62 27.09 -1.58 31.93
CA ILE A 62 26.24 -1.24 33.07
C ILE A 62 25.19 -2.33 33.34
N VAL A 63 25.25 -2.92 34.54
CA VAL A 63 24.31 -3.93 35.04
C VAL A 63 22.98 -3.27 35.41
N SER A 64 23.01 -2.19 36.19
CA SER A 64 21.85 -1.31 36.41
C SER A 64 22.30 0.13 36.62
N ARG A 65 21.45 1.10 36.26
CA ARG A 65 21.71 2.54 36.50
C ARG A 65 21.25 3.00 37.90
N ILE A 66 20.26 2.33 38.49
CA ILE A 66 19.73 2.58 39.83
C ILE A 66 19.32 1.27 40.52
N GLY A 67 19.36 1.25 41.85
CA GLY A 67 18.92 0.10 42.65
C GLY A 67 19.84 -1.13 42.55
N ALA A 68 19.28 -2.31 42.85
CA ALA A 68 20.03 -3.56 42.94
C ALA A 68 20.84 -3.87 41.66
N GLY A 69 22.17 -3.90 41.78
CA GLY A 69 23.10 -4.12 40.66
C GLY A 69 23.76 -2.86 40.10
N SER A 70 23.36 -1.66 40.53
CA SER A 70 24.05 -0.42 40.14
C SER A 70 25.36 -0.23 40.91
N VAL A 71 26.18 0.75 40.47
CA VAL A 71 27.45 1.12 41.12
C VAL A 71 27.23 1.34 42.63
N GLY A 72 27.95 0.59 43.47
CA GLY A 72 27.86 0.63 44.93
C GLY A 72 26.68 -0.14 45.55
N LEU A 73 25.69 -0.55 44.74
CA LEU A 73 24.54 -1.36 45.13
C LEU A 73 24.57 -2.75 44.47
N GLU A 74 25.75 -3.24 44.09
CA GLU A 74 25.88 -4.54 43.44
C GLU A 74 25.49 -5.67 44.40
N THR A 75 24.83 -6.68 43.84
CA THR A 75 24.24 -7.79 44.59
C THR A 75 25.00 -9.08 44.36
N THR A 76 24.81 -10.04 45.26
CA THR A 76 25.33 -11.39 45.09
C THR A 76 24.49 -12.23 44.12
N TYR A 77 23.43 -11.69 43.49
CA TYR A 77 22.50 -12.45 42.65
C TYR A 77 22.67 -12.15 41.16
N PHE A 78 22.86 -13.20 40.35
CA PHE A 78 23.04 -13.11 38.91
C PHE A 78 21.67 -13.08 38.24
N GLY A 79 21.06 -11.89 38.25
CA GLY A 79 19.77 -11.64 37.59
C GLY A 79 19.90 -11.32 36.10
N LYS A 80 18.76 -10.99 35.48
CA LYS A 80 18.64 -10.61 34.06
C LYS A 80 19.54 -9.42 33.68
N ALA A 81 19.66 -8.46 34.60
CA ALA A 81 20.60 -7.33 34.51
C ALA A 81 22.06 -7.78 34.29
N THR A 82 22.53 -8.74 35.10
CA THR A 82 23.90 -9.27 35.01
C THR A 82 24.12 -10.11 33.76
N ASP A 83 23.13 -10.90 33.34
CA ASP A 83 23.16 -11.68 32.10
C ASP A 83 23.31 -10.78 30.86
N THR A 84 22.51 -9.71 30.77
CA THR A 84 22.62 -8.72 29.69
C THR A 84 24.01 -8.07 29.67
N ALA A 85 24.53 -7.66 30.83
CA ALA A 85 25.85 -7.04 30.93
C ALA A 85 27.00 -8.00 30.57
N VAL A 86 26.94 -9.27 31.00
CA VAL A 86 27.92 -10.30 30.61
C VAL A 86 27.87 -10.55 29.11
N LYS A 87 26.68 -10.63 28.50
CA LYS A 87 26.52 -10.81 27.05
C LYS A 87 27.08 -9.62 26.27
N ALA A 88 26.86 -8.40 26.74
CA ALA A 88 27.46 -7.20 26.14
C ALA A 88 29.00 -7.23 26.22
N TYR A 89 29.57 -7.56 27.39
CA TYR A 89 31.01 -7.75 27.57
C TYR A 89 31.56 -8.85 26.65
N GLN A 90 30.90 -10.00 26.55
CA GLN A 90 31.32 -11.11 25.68
C GLN A 90 31.36 -10.69 24.21
N ARG A 91 30.32 -10.02 23.69
CA ARG A 91 30.31 -9.46 22.32
C ARG A 91 31.48 -8.52 22.08
N ALA A 92 31.72 -7.59 23.01
CA ALA A 92 32.83 -6.63 22.93
C ALA A 92 34.23 -7.27 23.07
N LYS A 93 34.32 -8.51 23.57
CA LYS A 93 35.56 -9.31 23.62
C LYS A 93 35.64 -10.39 22.53
N GLY A 94 34.73 -10.40 21.55
CA GLY A 94 34.71 -11.40 20.49
C GLY A 94 34.40 -12.83 20.97
N LEU A 95 33.81 -12.96 22.17
CA LEU A 95 33.39 -14.22 22.76
C LEU A 95 31.94 -14.53 22.39
N VAL A 96 31.57 -15.82 22.45
CA VAL A 96 30.17 -16.24 22.33
C VAL A 96 29.37 -15.62 23.48
N ALA A 97 28.32 -14.88 23.14
CA ALA A 97 27.50 -14.11 24.08
C ALA A 97 26.43 -15.00 24.77
N ASP A 98 26.88 -16.01 25.48
CA ASP A 98 26.03 -17.01 26.16
C ASP A 98 25.51 -16.55 27.53
N GLY A 99 26.07 -15.48 28.12
CA GLY A 99 25.72 -15.01 29.47
C GLY A 99 26.37 -15.80 30.60
N ILE A 100 27.27 -16.72 30.27
CA ILE A 100 28.00 -17.55 31.21
C ILE A 100 29.40 -16.95 31.40
N PHE A 101 29.69 -16.46 32.60
CA PHE A 101 31.02 -15.97 32.97
C PHE A 101 31.96 -17.15 33.30
N GLY A 102 32.22 -17.97 32.28
CA GLY A 102 33.04 -19.17 32.31
C GLY A 102 34.53 -18.91 32.03
N THR A 103 35.30 -20.00 31.87
CA THR A 103 36.76 -19.95 31.75
C THR A 103 37.27 -19.02 30.65
N LYS A 104 36.57 -18.93 29.50
CA LYS A 104 36.92 -18.00 28.40
C LYS A 104 36.68 -16.53 28.79
N SER A 105 35.54 -16.22 29.40
CA SER A 105 35.18 -14.88 29.89
C SER A 105 36.07 -14.42 31.06
N ARG A 106 36.61 -15.36 31.84
CA ARG A 106 37.60 -15.08 32.89
C ARG A 106 39.01 -14.84 32.33
N ALA A 107 39.42 -15.60 31.31
CA ALA A 107 40.72 -15.42 30.66
C ALA A 107 40.87 -14.04 30.00
N SER A 108 39.78 -13.41 29.58
CA SER A 108 39.76 -12.04 29.03
C SER A 108 39.90 -10.91 30.07
N LEU A 109 40.22 -11.24 31.34
CA LEU A 109 40.50 -10.27 32.40
C LEU A 109 41.99 -9.97 32.60
N SER A 110 42.90 -10.87 32.22
CA SER A 110 44.31 -10.83 32.66
C SER A 110 45.26 -10.38 31.54
N GLY A 111 45.65 -9.09 31.56
CA GLY A 111 46.65 -8.49 30.66
C GLY A 111 47.48 -7.40 31.35
N ILE A 112 48.57 -7.82 31.98
CA ILE A 112 49.60 -7.05 32.75
C ILE A 112 50.18 -5.89 31.89
N MET A 113 50.38 -4.62 32.29
CA MET A 113 50.70 -3.88 33.54
C MET A 113 52.20 -3.73 33.91
N THR A 114 52.84 -2.65 33.44
CA THR A 114 54.05 -2.00 34.02
C THR A 114 54.04 -0.49 33.73
N TYR A 115 54.56 0.36 34.62
CA TYR A 115 54.40 1.84 34.63
C TYR A 115 55.76 2.57 34.44
N TYR A 116 55.72 3.78 33.82
CA TYR A 116 56.69 4.91 33.80
C TYR A 116 57.64 4.94 32.57
N PRO A 117 57.86 6.11 31.89
CA PRO A 117 57.04 7.32 31.73
C PRO A 117 56.81 7.69 30.22
N THR A 118 56.38 8.94 29.93
CA THR A 118 56.02 9.57 28.62
C THR A 118 57.08 9.52 27.49
N PRO A 119 56.79 9.89 26.21
CA PRO A 119 55.67 9.51 25.32
C PRO A 119 56.10 9.30 23.81
N VAL A 120 55.84 8.16 23.14
CA VAL A 120 56.11 8.03 21.67
C VAL A 120 55.07 7.16 20.91
N VAL A 121 54.76 7.58 19.68
CA VAL A 121 53.83 6.96 18.72
C VAL A 121 54.52 5.91 17.83
N THR A 122 53.84 4.78 17.54
CA THR A 122 54.07 3.98 16.32
C THR A 122 52.73 3.51 15.74
N ASN A 123 52.18 4.15 14.69
CA ASN A 123 52.54 4.03 13.26
C ASN A 123 51.91 2.84 12.50
N TYR A 124 50.58 2.86 12.37
CA TYR A 124 49.89 2.30 11.20
C TYR A 124 49.49 3.43 10.23
N PRO A 125 49.30 3.18 8.92
CA PRO A 125 48.62 4.14 8.04
C PRO A 125 47.22 4.48 8.58
N ALA A 126 46.75 5.71 8.35
CA ALA A 126 45.40 6.11 8.78
C ALA A 126 44.35 5.13 8.22
N GLY A 127 43.45 4.65 9.08
CA GLY A 127 42.46 3.61 8.72
C GLY A 127 42.92 2.15 8.92
N CYS A 128 44.12 1.91 9.46
CA CYS A 128 44.62 0.57 9.82
C CYS A 128 44.81 0.43 11.34
N ILE A 129 44.40 -0.71 11.90
CA ILE A 129 44.58 -1.06 13.33
C ILE A 129 45.50 -2.28 13.54
N SER A 130 46.01 -2.87 12.47
CA SER A 130 47.01 -3.95 12.48
C SER A 130 47.92 -3.84 11.26
N ASN A 131 49.00 -4.61 11.22
CA ASN A 131 49.87 -4.73 10.03
C ASN A 131 49.29 -5.66 8.94
N SER A 132 48.08 -6.16 9.10
CA SER A 132 47.39 -7.04 8.14
C SER A 132 46.13 -6.39 7.58
N GLY A 133 45.90 -6.55 6.27
CA GLY A 133 44.80 -5.89 5.54
C GLY A 133 45.23 -4.63 4.78
N TYR A 134 44.24 -3.84 4.33
CA TYR A 134 44.41 -2.59 3.59
C TYR A 134 43.61 -1.48 4.28
N SER A 135 44.09 -0.23 4.20
CA SER A 135 43.42 0.92 4.82
C SER A 135 42.06 1.18 4.15
N ALA A 136 41.00 1.23 4.95
CA ALA A 136 39.68 1.67 4.51
C ALA A 136 39.60 3.17 4.18
N PHE A 137 40.61 3.97 4.55
CA PHE A 137 40.68 5.41 4.29
C PHE A 137 41.53 5.78 3.06
N THR A 138 42.52 4.95 2.70
CA THR A 138 43.49 5.29 1.63
C THR A 138 43.74 4.18 0.61
N GLY A 139 43.19 2.97 0.80
CA GLY A 139 43.34 1.84 -0.14
C GLY A 139 44.71 1.17 -0.17
N LEU A 140 45.72 1.68 0.56
CA LEU A 140 47.07 1.12 0.64
C LEU A 140 47.15 -0.03 1.65
N ALA A 141 48.07 -0.97 1.44
CA ALA A 141 48.29 -2.08 2.36
C ALA A 141 48.74 -1.58 3.74
N CYS A 142 48.17 -2.13 4.82
CA CYS A 142 48.48 -1.73 6.19
C CYS A 142 49.93 -2.05 6.62
N ASN A 143 50.62 -2.93 5.89
CA ASN A 143 52.05 -3.22 6.01
C ASN A 143 52.96 -2.32 5.13
N ARG A 144 52.39 -1.39 4.35
CA ARG A 144 53.09 -0.49 3.41
C ARG A 144 53.81 -1.18 2.23
N SER A 145 53.50 -2.44 1.90
CA SER A 145 54.04 -3.09 0.70
C SER A 145 53.34 -2.62 -0.59
N THR A 146 54.09 -2.52 -1.68
CA THR A 146 53.59 -2.08 -3.00
C THR A 146 53.52 -3.24 -4.01
N ILE A 147 52.58 -3.14 -4.97
CA ILE A 147 52.41 -3.96 -6.20
C ILE A 147 51.78 -5.37 -6.02
N THR A 148 50.81 -5.86 -6.81
CA THR A 148 49.75 -5.23 -7.66
C THR A 148 48.61 -6.23 -7.94
N THR A 149 47.38 -5.70 -8.14
CA THR A 149 46.24 -6.28 -8.88
C THR A 149 45.59 -7.59 -8.43
N TYR A 150 44.32 -7.50 -8.01
CA TYR A 150 43.33 -8.59 -7.98
C TYR A 150 42.75 -8.86 -9.39
N PRO A 151 42.11 -10.02 -9.64
CA PRO A 151 41.35 -10.28 -10.87
C PRO A 151 40.27 -9.21 -11.11
N THR A 152 40.04 -8.83 -12.37
CA THR A 152 39.09 -7.77 -12.74
C THR A 152 37.70 -8.01 -12.14
N GLY A 153 37.20 -7.03 -11.39
CA GLY A 153 35.92 -7.11 -10.68
C GLY A 153 35.97 -7.74 -9.27
N CYS A 154 37.16 -7.99 -8.71
CA CYS A 154 37.35 -8.45 -7.33
C CYS A 154 38.08 -7.39 -6.49
N SER A 155 37.58 -7.13 -5.28
CA SER A 155 38.21 -6.25 -4.26
C SER A 155 38.86 -7.02 -3.11
N SER A 156 38.67 -8.34 -3.05
CA SER A 156 39.32 -9.26 -2.12
C SER A 156 39.41 -10.65 -2.77
N THR A 157 40.08 -11.61 -2.13
CA THR A 157 40.09 -13.02 -2.57
C THR A 157 38.82 -13.81 -2.20
N LEU A 158 37.91 -13.22 -1.42
CA LEU A 158 36.65 -13.85 -1.03
C LEU A 158 35.52 -13.45 -1.99
N GLY A 159 34.74 -14.44 -2.42
CA GLY A 159 33.58 -14.26 -3.31
C GLY A 159 33.87 -14.55 -4.78
N PHE A 160 33.01 -14.03 -5.65
CA PHE A 160 33.09 -14.15 -7.12
C PHE A 160 33.07 -12.75 -7.74
N SER A 161 33.82 -12.56 -8.83
CA SER A 161 33.93 -11.31 -9.57
C SER A 161 32.56 -10.91 -10.12
N ALA A 162 32.07 -9.75 -9.70
CA ALA A 162 30.80 -9.19 -10.20
C ALA A 162 30.83 -8.84 -11.71
N VAL A 163 32.03 -8.81 -12.31
CA VAL A 163 32.24 -8.48 -13.73
C VAL A 163 32.41 -9.74 -14.60
N THR A 164 32.92 -10.84 -14.04
CA THR A 164 33.30 -12.05 -14.83
C THR A 164 32.69 -13.36 -14.34
N GLY A 165 31.99 -13.38 -13.20
CA GLY A 165 31.39 -14.57 -12.59
C GLY A 165 32.40 -15.59 -12.05
N ARG A 166 33.71 -15.34 -12.15
CA ARG A 166 34.77 -16.24 -11.68
C ARG A 166 35.13 -16.00 -10.21
N LYS A 167 35.61 -17.04 -9.54
CA LYS A 167 35.96 -16.98 -8.11
C LYS A 167 37.18 -16.07 -7.87
N CYS A 168 37.10 -15.19 -6.88
CA CYS A 168 38.13 -14.18 -6.63
C CYS A 168 39.42 -14.73 -6.00
N ASP A 169 39.42 -16.00 -5.59
CA ASP A 169 40.60 -16.74 -5.12
C ASP A 169 41.52 -17.22 -6.26
N GLY A 170 41.13 -17.01 -7.53
CA GLY A 170 41.91 -17.38 -8.71
C GLY A 170 41.78 -18.84 -9.14
N THR A 171 40.96 -19.65 -8.45
CA THR A 171 40.77 -21.07 -8.81
C THR A 171 39.80 -21.24 -9.98
N VAL A 172 40.25 -21.93 -11.04
CA VAL A 172 39.41 -22.32 -12.19
C VAL A 172 38.84 -23.71 -11.91
N GLN A 173 37.52 -23.82 -11.77
CA GLN A 173 36.85 -25.12 -11.81
C GLN A 173 36.41 -25.46 -13.24
N THR A 174 36.94 -26.57 -13.75
CA THR A 174 36.45 -27.24 -14.96
C THR A 174 35.28 -28.15 -14.57
N THR A 175 34.06 -27.83 -15.00
CA THR A 175 32.89 -28.69 -14.79
C THR A 175 32.82 -29.77 -15.87
N THR A 176 33.05 -31.02 -15.49
CA THR A 176 32.72 -32.18 -16.33
C THR A 176 31.32 -32.67 -16.00
N PHE A 177 30.41 -32.68 -16.98
CA PHE A 177 29.11 -33.31 -16.84
C PHE A 177 29.25 -34.83 -17.00
N THR A 178 28.66 -35.60 -16.08
CA THR A 178 28.45 -37.05 -16.26
C THR A 178 27.02 -37.43 -15.91
N THR A 179 26.33 -38.04 -16.88
CA THR A 179 24.99 -38.61 -16.77
C THR A 179 25.01 -39.93 -16.00
N SER A 180 23.91 -40.27 -15.31
CA SER A 180 23.78 -41.52 -14.57
C SER A 180 23.11 -42.63 -15.40
N SER A 181 23.76 -43.79 -15.46
CA SER A 181 23.16 -45.06 -15.92
C SER A 181 23.94 -46.25 -15.32
N GLY A 182 23.29 -47.42 -15.19
CA GLY A 182 24.04 -48.70 -15.10
C GLY A 182 24.23 -49.40 -13.74
N SER A 183 23.15 -49.92 -13.16
CA SER A 183 22.99 -51.33 -12.70
C SER A 183 24.09 -52.15 -11.95
N LYS A 184 23.68 -52.65 -10.77
CA LYS A 184 23.77 -54.04 -10.21
C LYS A 184 25.11 -54.83 -10.09
N LYS A 185 25.36 -55.34 -8.86
CA LYS A 185 25.68 -56.76 -8.44
C LYS A 185 26.08 -56.77 -6.93
N SER A 186 26.07 -57.85 -6.13
CA SER A 186 25.29 -59.11 -6.04
C SER A 186 25.73 -59.96 -4.82
N GLY A 187 24.86 -60.81 -4.25
CA GLY A 187 25.21 -61.97 -3.39
C GLY A 187 24.51 -62.02 -2.02
N GLY A 188 24.11 -63.18 -1.45
CA GLY A 188 24.05 -64.54 -2.00
C GLY A 188 23.78 -65.65 -0.95
N GLY A 189 23.12 -66.76 -1.33
CA GLY A 189 22.95 -68.03 -0.57
C GLY A 189 21.90 -68.01 0.58
N GLY A 190 21.21 -69.08 1.00
CA GLY A 190 21.12 -70.51 0.58
C GLY A 190 20.63 -71.37 1.79
N GLY A 191 20.03 -72.57 1.70
CA GLY A 191 19.54 -73.39 0.58
C GLY A 191 19.31 -74.88 1.03
N GLY A 192 18.20 -75.54 0.64
CA GLY A 192 17.89 -76.94 1.04
C GLY A 192 16.56 -77.47 0.48
N GLY A 193 16.45 -78.77 0.16
CA GLY A 193 15.33 -79.32 -0.64
C GLY A 193 14.71 -80.65 -0.15
N GLY A 194 13.76 -81.16 -0.94
CA GLY A 194 13.05 -82.43 -0.73
C GLY A 194 12.11 -82.75 -1.91
N SER A 195 11.98 -84.03 -2.29
CA SER A 195 11.40 -84.48 -3.57
C SER A 195 10.10 -85.29 -3.43
N THR A 196 9.04 -84.93 -4.16
CA THR A 196 7.76 -85.67 -4.31
C THR A 196 7.18 -85.48 -5.75
N PRO A 197 6.07 -86.13 -6.18
CA PRO A 197 5.98 -86.82 -7.48
C PRO A 197 5.61 -85.95 -8.69
N THR A 198 5.84 -86.49 -9.89
CA THR A 198 5.43 -85.91 -11.18
C THR A 198 3.90 -85.77 -11.30
N PRO A 199 3.36 -84.57 -11.62
CA PRO A 199 1.92 -84.36 -11.72
C PRO A 199 1.35 -84.84 -13.07
N THR A 200 0.23 -85.54 -13.03
CA THR A 200 -0.57 -85.91 -14.21
C THR A 200 -1.09 -84.64 -14.90
N PRO A 201 -0.90 -84.46 -16.22
CA PRO A 201 -1.28 -83.22 -16.88
C PRO A 201 -2.80 -83.03 -16.91
N ALA A 202 -3.25 -81.84 -16.52
CA ALA A 202 -4.65 -81.45 -16.56
C ALA A 202 -5.17 -81.35 -18.01
N PRO A 203 -6.49 -81.49 -18.23
CA PRO A 203 -7.07 -81.26 -19.55
C PRO A 203 -6.89 -79.81 -20.00
N THR A 204 -6.70 -79.60 -21.30
CA THR A 204 -6.74 -78.28 -21.94
C THR A 204 -7.86 -78.24 -22.96
N ILE A 205 -8.46 -77.06 -23.19
CA ILE A 205 -9.64 -76.90 -24.03
C ILE A 205 -9.58 -75.60 -24.83
N SER A 206 -9.90 -75.68 -26.12
CA SER A 206 -10.12 -74.55 -27.01
C SER A 206 -11.53 -74.64 -27.59
N ILE A 207 -12.28 -73.55 -27.57
CA ILE A 207 -13.58 -73.41 -28.24
C ILE A 207 -13.63 -72.05 -28.93
N SER A 208 -14.11 -72.02 -30.17
CA SER A 208 -14.22 -70.83 -31.01
C SER A 208 -15.50 -70.86 -31.85
N THR A 209 -15.81 -69.74 -32.52
CA THR A 209 -16.94 -69.58 -33.44
C THR A 209 -16.42 -69.07 -34.78
N ASN A 210 -17.07 -69.44 -35.89
CA ASN A 210 -16.75 -68.91 -37.22
C ASN A 210 -17.15 -67.44 -37.41
N SER A 211 -18.12 -66.95 -36.64
CA SER A 211 -18.46 -65.53 -36.53
C SER A 211 -18.84 -65.18 -35.10
N THR A 212 -18.34 -64.05 -34.60
CA THR A 212 -18.66 -63.50 -33.28
C THR A 212 -19.92 -62.62 -33.28
N SER A 213 -20.40 -62.19 -34.45
CA SER A 213 -21.66 -61.46 -34.63
C SER A 213 -22.47 -62.01 -35.81
N VAL A 214 -23.79 -62.02 -35.70
CA VAL A 214 -24.71 -62.39 -36.79
C VAL A 214 -25.92 -61.46 -36.81
N SER A 215 -26.46 -61.16 -37.99
CA SER A 215 -27.70 -60.40 -38.10
C SER A 215 -28.91 -61.19 -37.56
N TYR A 216 -29.93 -60.50 -37.06
CA TYR A 216 -31.14 -61.11 -36.49
C TYR A 216 -31.70 -62.28 -37.32
N ASN A 217 -31.99 -63.41 -36.66
CA ASN A 217 -32.39 -64.73 -37.22
C ASN A 217 -31.31 -65.54 -37.97
N ASN A 218 -30.05 -65.10 -38.07
CA ASN A 218 -28.96 -65.92 -38.62
C ASN A 218 -28.24 -66.76 -37.55
N SER A 219 -27.35 -67.66 -37.99
CA SER A 219 -26.63 -68.63 -37.13
C SER A 219 -25.11 -68.56 -37.33
N ALA A 220 -24.37 -69.07 -36.35
CA ALA A 220 -22.93 -69.30 -36.41
C ALA A 220 -22.62 -70.79 -36.19
N THR A 221 -21.34 -71.15 -36.28
CA THR A 221 -20.82 -72.52 -36.07
C THR A 221 -19.70 -72.50 -35.06
N LEU A 222 -19.89 -73.23 -33.97
CA LEU A 222 -18.92 -73.48 -32.92
C LEU A 222 -17.95 -74.58 -33.35
N THR A 223 -16.69 -74.48 -32.91
CA THR A 223 -15.63 -75.49 -33.13
C THR A 223 -14.85 -75.63 -31.83
N TRP A 224 -14.53 -76.86 -31.41
CA TRP A 224 -13.73 -77.09 -30.20
C TRP A 224 -12.78 -78.29 -30.32
N SER A 225 -11.74 -78.26 -29.49
CA SER A 225 -10.82 -79.37 -29.25
C SER A 225 -10.28 -79.34 -27.83
N ALA A 226 -10.04 -80.53 -27.26
CA ALA A 226 -9.50 -80.71 -25.92
C ALA A 226 -8.47 -81.84 -25.89
N THR A 227 -7.39 -81.66 -25.14
CA THR A 227 -6.34 -82.66 -24.92
C THR A 227 -6.26 -83.04 -23.45
N ASN A 228 -5.78 -84.25 -23.14
CA ASN A 228 -5.79 -84.88 -21.81
C ASN A 228 -7.18 -84.99 -21.14
N ALA A 229 -8.26 -84.73 -21.89
CA ALA A 229 -9.65 -84.97 -21.50
C ALA A 229 -10.11 -86.37 -21.89
N THR A 230 -10.94 -87.00 -21.06
CA THR A 230 -11.68 -88.24 -21.34
C THR A 230 -13.16 -88.01 -21.63
N SER A 231 -13.72 -86.86 -21.21
CA SER A 231 -15.11 -86.46 -21.50
C SER A 231 -15.26 -84.95 -21.56
N CYS A 232 -16.27 -84.47 -22.28
CA CYS A 232 -16.67 -83.06 -22.30
C CYS A 232 -18.18 -82.92 -22.21
N THR A 233 -18.67 -81.87 -21.54
CA THR A 233 -20.10 -81.58 -21.35
C THR A 233 -20.35 -80.11 -21.64
N ALA A 234 -21.31 -79.85 -22.54
CA ALA A 234 -21.74 -78.51 -22.93
C ALA A 234 -22.74 -77.92 -21.92
N ASN A 235 -22.64 -76.62 -21.68
CA ASN A 235 -23.53 -75.85 -20.83
C ASN A 235 -23.68 -74.39 -21.31
N GLY A 236 -24.74 -73.71 -20.86
CA GLY A 236 -25.10 -72.37 -21.34
C GLY A 236 -26.19 -72.45 -22.41
N ALA A 237 -25.98 -71.83 -23.58
CA ALA A 237 -26.95 -71.82 -24.68
C ALA A 237 -27.03 -73.14 -25.50
N TRP A 238 -26.38 -74.20 -25.01
CA TRP A 238 -26.35 -75.55 -25.55
C TRP A 238 -26.12 -76.55 -24.41
N SER A 239 -26.35 -77.83 -24.64
CA SER A 239 -26.29 -78.86 -23.60
C SER A 239 -25.85 -80.23 -24.12
N GLY A 240 -25.62 -81.16 -23.18
CA GLY A 240 -25.31 -82.56 -23.44
C GLY A 240 -23.81 -82.88 -23.47
N THR A 241 -23.49 -84.18 -23.42
CA THR A 241 -22.12 -84.67 -23.58
C THR A 241 -21.64 -84.41 -25.01
N LYS A 242 -20.42 -83.89 -25.16
CA LYS A 242 -19.77 -83.63 -26.44
C LYS A 242 -18.50 -84.48 -26.53
N ALA A 243 -18.10 -84.82 -27.76
CA ALA A 243 -16.79 -85.42 -28.01
C ALA A 243 -15.67 -84.43 -27.60
N THR A 244 -14.46 -84.95 -27.35
CA THR A 244 -13.30 -84.11 -26.98
C THR A 244 -12.83 -83.18 -28.11
N SER A 245 -13.32 -83.36 -29.34
CA SER A 245 -13.25 -82.36 -30.41
C SER A 245 -14.47 -82.45 -31.32
N GLY A 246 -14.93 -81.34 -31.90
CA GLY A 246 -16.08 -81.32 -32.80
C GLY A 246 -16.47 -79.93 -33.28
N THR A 247 -17.57 -79.88 -34.06
CA THR A 247 -18.21 -78.65 -34.53
C THR A 247 -19.73 -78.76 -34.40
N GLU A 248 -20.41 -77.64 -34.14
CA GLU A 248 -21.88 -77.61 -33.95
C GLU A 248 -22.44 -76.23 -34.31
N SER A 249 -23.59 -76.17 -35.01
CA SER A 249 -24.24 -74.89 -35.32
C SER A 249 -25.01 -74.35 -34.10
N THR A 250 -25.03 -73.03 -33.94
CA THR A 250 -25.81 -72.35 -32.91
C THR A 250 -27.33 -72.38 -33.15
N GLY A 251 -27.76 -72.70 -34.38
CA GLY A 251 -29.12 -72.38 -34.85
C GLY A 251 -29.34 -70.87 -35.00
N SER A 252 -30.52 -70.48 -35.49
CA SER A 252 -30.90 -69.07 -35.69
C SER A 252 -30.99 -68.31 -34.36
N LEU A 253 -30.30 -67.17 -34.26
CA LEU A 253 -30.20 -66.36 -33.06
C LEU A 253 -31.01 -65.06 -33.17
N THR A 254 -31.83 -64.81 -32.15
CA THR A 254 -32.59 -63.55 -31.95
C THR A 254 -32.03 -62.69 -30.80
N SER A 255 -31.04 -63.21 -30.08
CA SER A 255 -30.39 -62.57 -28.93
C SER A 255 -29.00 -63.19 -28.72
N THR A 256 -28.06 -62.43 -28.16
CA THR A 256 -26.70 -62.89 -27.83
C THR A 256 -26.72 -64.16 -26.99
N LYS A 257 -25.88 -65.15 -27.35
CA LYS A 257 -25.74 -66.43 -26.66
C LYS A 257 -24.29 -66.75 -26.30
N ILE A 258 -24.10 -67.47 -25.20
CA ILE A 258 -22.80 -67.93 -24.70
C ILE A 258 -22.82 -69.45 -24.58
N TYR A 259 -21.80 -70.09 -25.15
CA TYR A 259 -21.64 -71.53 -25.29
C TYR A 259 -20.40 -71.97 -24.53
N THR A 260 -20.59 -72.58 -23.36
CA THR A 260 -19.51 -73.06 -22.50
C THR A 260 -19.33 -74.56 -22.66
N LEU A 261 -18.09 -75.03 -22.66
CA LEU A 261 -17.75 -76.44 -22.68
C LEU A 261 -16.82 -76.75 -21.50
N THR A 262 -17.14 -77.80 -20.75
CA THR A 262 -16.33 -78.27 -19.61
C THR A 262 -15.81 -79.66 -19.92
N CYS A 263 -14.49 -79.84 -19.90
CA CYS A 263 -13.82 -81.11 -20.21
C CYS A 263 -13.05 -81.66 -18.99
N SER A 264 -13.18 -82.96 -18.74
CA SER A 264 -12.65 -83.66 -17.57
C SER A 264 -11.73 -84.81 -18.00
N GLY A 265 -10.68 -85.06 -17.21
CA GLY A 265 -9.73 -86.14 -17.41
C GLY A 265 -8.95 -86.45 -16.12
N VAL A 266 -7.95 -87.34 -16.23
CA VAL A 266 -7.20 -87.85 -15.06
C VAL A 266 -6.42 -86.78 -14.27
N GLY A 267 -6.13 -85.62 -14.88
CA GLY A 267 -5.51 -84.47 -14.23
C GLY A 267 -6.48 -83.39 -13.73
N GLY A 268 -7.79 -83.64 -13.73
CA GLY A 268 -8.83 -82.69 -13.27
C GLY A 268 -9.82 -82.28 -14.36
N SER A 269 -10.43 -81.10 -14.21
CA SER A 269 -11.41 -80.56 -15.18
C SER A 269 -11.11 -79.11 -15.50
N THR A 270 -11.39 -78.69 -16.73
CA THR A 270 -11.24 -77.32 -17.23
C THR A 270 -12.47 -76.90 -18.04
N SER A 271 -12.74 -75.60 -18.16
CA SER A 271 -13.82 -75.08 -18.99
C SER A 271 -13.42 -73.83 -19.76
N ASN A 272 -14.07 -73.60 -20.90
CA ASN A 272 -13.87 -72.43 -21.76
C ASN A 272 -15.16 -72.15 -22.55
N SER A 273 -15.34 -70.95 -23.08
CA SER A 273 -16.59 -70.53 -23.73
C SER A 273 -16.39 -69.64 -24.96
N ALA A 274 -17.33 -69.75 -25.90
CA ALA A 274 -17.45 -68.86 -27.05
C ALA A 274 -18.81 -68.11 -27.00
N ALA A 275 -18.83 -66.87 -27.46
CA ALA A 275 -20.01 -66.02 -27.48
C ALA A 275 -20.32 -65.54 -28.91
N VAL A 276 -21.61 -65.42 -29.24
CA VAL A 276 -22.10 -64.90 -30.52
C VAL A 276 -23.16 -63.83 -30.25
N THR A 277 -22.92 -62.61 -30.72
CA THR A 277 -23.83 -61.46 -30.60
C THR A 277 -24.81 -61.38 -31.76
N VAL A 278 -25.96 -60.74 -31.53
CA VAL A 278 -27.01 -60.55 -32.55
C VAL A 278 -27.28 -59.07 -32.80
N GLU A 279 -27.30 -58.68 -34.07
CA GLU A 279 -27.58 -57.30 -34.51
C GLU A 279 -29.08 -56.97 -34.42
N THR A 280 -29.40 -55.69 -34.24
CA THR A 280 -30.77 -55.21 -33.97
C THR A 280 -31.71 -55.32 -35.17
N GLN A 281 -32.98 -55.66 -34.91
CA GLN A 281 -34.05 -55.74 -35.91
C GLN A 281 -34.34 -54.37 -36.57
N PRO A 282 -34.57 -54.29 -37.89
CA PRO A 282 -35.01 -53.06 -38.55
C PRO A 282 -36.43 -52.65 -38.13
N VAL A 283 -36.60 -51.37 -37.77
CA VAL A 283 -37.86 -50.76 -37.32
C VAL A 283 -38.44 -49.79 -38.35
N MET A 284 -39.73 -49.47 -38.22
CA MET A 284 -40.39 -48.41 -39.00
C MET A 284 -39.93 -47.02 -38.52
N SER A 285 -39.67 -46.12 -39.45
CA SER A 285 -39.32 -44.72 -39.16
C SER A 285 -39.79 -43.79 -40.28
N GLY A 286 -39.76 -42.48 -40.04
CA GLY A 286 -40.10 -41.49 -41.07
C GLY A 286 -39.46 -40.13 -40.81
N THR A 287 -39.51 -39.26 -41.82
CA THR A 287 -39.03 -37.87 -41.74
C THR A 287 -40.12 -36.93 -42.23
N LEU A 288 -40.24 -35.73 -41.63
CA LEU A 288 -41.13 -34.67 -42.08
C LEU A 288 -40.39 -33.35 -41.93
N THR A 289 -40.13 -32.68 -43.04
CA THR A 289 -39.24 -31.51 -43.12
C THR A 289 -39.92 -30.38 -43.88
N SER A 290 -39.91 -29.16 -43.33
CA SER A 290 -40.41 -27.97 -44.00
C SER A 290 -39.32 -27.25 -44.82
N SER A 291 -39.72 -26.44 -45.79
CA SER A 291 -38.83 -25.59 -46.58
C SER A 291 -38.33 -24.36 -45.81
N ALA A 292 -39.01 -23.99 -44.72
CA ALA A 292 -38.64 -22.90 -43.83
C ALA A 292 -39.19 -23.17 -42.41
N PRO A 293 -38.52 -22.71 -41.33
CA PRO A 293 -39.03 -22.83 -39.95
C PRO A 293 -40.15 -21.82 -39.64
N SER A 294 -40.33 -20.80 -40.49
CA SER A 294 -41.35 -19.76 -40.31
C SER A 294 -41.84 -19.21 -41.65
N CYS A 295 -42.97 -18.51 -41.63
CA CYS A 295 -43.46 -17.71 -42.76
C CYS A 295 -44.08 -16.38 -42.32
N THR A 296 -44.22 -15.47 -43.28
CA THR A 296 -44.77 -14.12 -43.07
C THR A 296 -46.18 -14.02 -43.63
N ILE A 297 -47.13 -13.61 -42.79
CA ILE A 297 -48.51 -13.31 -43.17
C ILE A 297 -48.56 -11.87 -43.68
N VAL A 298 -49.00 -11.69 -44.92
CA VAL A 298 -49.14 -10.35 -45.53
C VAL A 298 -50.29 -9.57 -44.89
N SER A 299 -50.25 -8.24 -45.00
CA SER A 299 -51.32 -7.35 -44.50
C SER A 299 -52.69 -7.77 -45.05
N GLY A 300 -53.70 -7.77 -44.19
CA GLY A 300 -55.07 -8.21 -44.50
C GLY A 300 -55.29 -9.74 -44.50
N SER A 301 -54.24 -10.55 -44.30
CA SER A 301 -54.35 -12.03 -44.32
C SER A 301 -54.27 -12.66 -42.91
N SER A 302 -54.61 -13.95 -42.83
CA SER A 302 -54.66 -14.75 -41.59
C SER A 302 -53.80 -16.03 -41.58
N SER A 303 -53.11 -16.33 -42.69
CA SER A 303 -52.19 -17.45 -42.83
C SER A 303 -51.13 -17.19 -43.91
N CYS A 304 -50.07 -18.00 -43.91
CA CYS A 304 -49.03 -18.06 -44.95
C CYS A 304 -48.75 -19.52 -45.32
N ASN A 305 -48.14 -19.78 -46.49
CA ASN A 305 -47.90 -21.15 -46.97
C ASN A 305 -46.43 -21.55 -46.81
N VAL A 306 -46.18 -22.79 -46.40
CA VAL A 306 -44.85 -23.42 -46.34
C VAL A 306 -44.89 -24.79 -47.00
N ASN A 307 -43.83 -25.16 -47.72
CA ASN A 307 -43.77 -26.44 -48.41
C ASN A 307 -43.11 -27.52 -47.54
N PHE A 308 -43.57 -28.76 -47.67
CA PHE A 308 -43.10 -29.89 -46.88
C PHE A 308 -42.66 -31.07 -47.76
N THR A 309 -41.70 -31.82 -47.25
CA THR A 309 -41.18 -33.06 -47.83
C THR A 309 -41.14 -34.11 -46.73
N TRP A 310 -41.55 -35.34 -47.02
CA TRP A 310 -41.54 -36.45 -46.06
C TRP A 310 -41.21 -37.79 -46.72
N THR A 311 -40.69 -38.72 -45.92
CA THR A 311 -40.42 -40.11 -46.33
C THR A 311 -40.74 -41.07 -45.18
N THR A 312 -41.05 -42.33 -45.50
CA THR A 312 -41.29 -43.41 -44.53
C THR A 312 -40.48 -44.64 -44.91
N THR A 313 -39.67 -45.13 -43.96
CA THR A 313 -38.82 -46.31 -44.11
C THR A 313 -39.46 -47.50 -43.40
N ASN A 314 -39.46 -48.67 -44.05
CA ASN A 314 -40.16 -49.88 -43.60
C ASN A 314 -41.66 -49.65 -43.26
N PRO A 315 -42.46 -48.98 -44.12
CA PRO A 315 -43.87 -48.70 -43.85
C PRO A 315 -44.70 -49.97 -43.71
N GLN A 316 -45.66 -49.97 -42.78
CA GLN A 316 -46.64 -51.06 -42.61
C GLN A 316 -48.02 -50.70 -43.20
N ALA A 317 -48.28 -49.42 -43.45
CA ALA A 317 -49.48 -48.90 -44.12
C ALA A 317 -49.11 -47.77 -45.11
N VAL A 318 -50.11 -47.02 -45.58
CA VAL A 318 -49.89 -45.71 -46.22
C VAL A 318 -49.76 -44.64 -45.13
N SER A 319 -48.74 -43.78 -45.24
CA SER A 319 -48.55 -42.68 -44.30
C SER A 319 -49.49 -41.51 -44.55
N THR A 320 -49.82 -40.77 -43.49
CA THR A 320 -50.71 -39.60 -43.49
C THR A 320 -50.02 -38.43 -42.80
N VAL A 321 -50.10 -37.24 -43.39
CA VAL A 321 -49.71 -35.98 -42.74
C VAL A 321 -50.97 -35.27 -42.23
N THR A 322 -50.97 -34.82 -40.98
CA THR A 322 -52.13 -34.14 -40.34
C THR A 322 -51.78 -32.79 -39.72
N LYS A 323 -52.78 -31.92 -39.53
CA LYS A 323 -52.72 -30.70 -38.71
C LYS A 323 -53.79 -30.70 -37.62
N PRO A 324 -53.42 -30.41 -36.36
CA PRO A 324 -53.71 -31.36 -35.28
C PRO A 324 -53.72 -32.86 -35.66
N THR A 325 -54.00 -33.75 -34.72
CA THR A 325 -54.01 -35.21 -34.97
C THR A 325 -55.10 -35.69 -35.93
N ASN A 326 -56.16 -34.89 -36.14
CA ASN A 326 -57.40 -35.37 -36.78
C ASN A 326 -57.74 -34.74 -38.14
N VAL A 327 -56.97 -33.75 -38.64
CA VAL A 327 -57.22 -33.15 -39.97
C VAL A 327 -56.13 -33.58 -40.95
N ASN A 328 -56.47 -34.50 -41.84
CA ASN A 328 -55.61 -34.96 -42.92
C ASN A 328 -55.29 -33.81 -43.89
N VAL A 329 -54.01 -33.57 -44.18
CA VAL A 329 -53.53 -32.59 -45.17
C VAL A 329 -52.78 -33.23 -46.34
N ALA A 330 -52.27 -34.45 -46.19
CA ALA A 330 -51.71 -35.25 -47.28
C ALA A 330 -51.65 -36.75 -46.93
N ASN A 331 -51.55 -37.60 -47.96
CA ASN A 331 -51.34 -39.04 -47.82
C ASN A 331 -50.23 -39.51 -48.78
N GLY A 332 -49.53 -40.57 -48.40
CA GLY A 332 -48.45 -41.18 -49.18
C GLY A 332 -47.20 -41.44 -48.33
N ASN A 333 -46.50 -42.54 -48.60
CA ASN A 333 -45.25 -42.89 -47.88
C ASN A 333 -44.08 -41.94 -48.19
N THR A 334 -44.21 -41.15 -49.26
CA THR A 334 -43.28 -40.07 -49.63
C THR A 334 -44.08 -38.89 -50.19
N GLY A 335 -43.65 -37.67 -49.89
CA GLY A 335 -44.15 -36.44 -50.51
C GLY A 335 -43.02 -35.43 -50.64
N THR A 336 -43.07 -34.58 -51.67
CA THR A 336 -41.98 -33.64 -51.99
C THR A 336 -42.54 -32.27 -52.32
N ASN A 337 -42.07 -31.25 -51.61
CA ASN A 337 -42.39 -29.83 -51.84
C ASN A 337 -43.91 -29.50 -51.85
N VAL A 338 -44.70 -30.18 -51.01
CA VAL A 338 -46.16 -30.02 -50.94
C VAL A 338 -46.51 -28.83 -50.04
N SER A 339 -47.30 -27.88 -50.56
CA SER A 339 -47.60 -26.62 -49.85
C SER A 339 -48.75 -26.77 -48.84
N PHE A 340 -48.52 -26.39 -47.60
CA PHE A 340 -49.54 -26.32 -46.54
C PHE A 340 -49.66 -24.90 -45.99
N ALA A 341 -50.91 -24.47 -45.75
CA ALA A 341 -51.20 -23.21 -45.07
C ALA A 341 -50.98 -23.34 -43.56
N VAL A 342 -50.31 -22.33 -42.99
CA VAL A 342 -49.92 -22.14 -41.59
C VAL A 342 -50.61 -20.90 -41.05
N LYS A 343 -51.43 -21.05 -40.01
CA LYS A 343 -52.14 -19.95 -39.33
C LYS A 343 -51.23 -19.19 -38.35
N TYR A 344 -51.66 -17.97 -37.98
CA TYR A 344 -50.94 -17.08 -37.07
C TYR A 344 -50.45 -17.73 -35.76
N ASN A 345 -49.31 -17.23 -35.30
CA ASN A 345 -48.46 -17.73 -34.22
C ASN A 345 -47.79 -19.07 -34.58
N SER A 346 -48.44 -20.22 -34.45
CA SER A 346 -47.83 -21.49 -34.90
C SER A 346 -48.82 -22.62 -35.19
N GLU A 347 -48.48 -23.48 -36.16
CA GLU A 347 -49.14 -24.77 -36.38
C GLU A 347 -48.10 -25.91 -36.44
N THR A 348 -48.48 -27.10 -35.95
CA THR A 348 -47.65 -28.32 -35.98
C THR A 348 -48.27 -29.36 -36.90
N PHE A 349 -47.44 -29.95 -37.74
CA PHE A 349 -47.78 -31.01 -38.69
C PHE A 349 -47.18 -32.34 -38.21
N TYR A 350 -47.92 -33.43 -38.38
CA TYR A 350 -47.57 -34.76 -37.87
C TYR A 350 -47.60 -35.80 -38.97
N LEU A 351 -46.61 -36.68 -39.06
CA LEU A 351 -46.54 -37.82 -39.98
C LEU A 351 -46.87 -39.12 -39.23
N TYR A 352 -47.93 -39.79 -39.62
CA TYR A 352 -48.37 -41.09 -39.09
C TYR A 352 -48.21 -42.21 -40.13
N ASN A 353 -47.93 -43.44 -39.68
CA ASN A 353 -48.10 -44.67 -40.47
C ASN A 353 -48.63 -45.77 -39.54
N ASN A 354 -49.63 -46.55 -39.98
CA ASN A 354 -50.25 -47.59 -39.17
C ASN A 354 -50.66 -47.12 -37.75
N SER A 355 -51.23 -45.90 -37.65
CA SER A 355 -51.59 -45.20 -36.41
C SER A 355 -50.43 -44.83 -35.47
N GLN A 356 -49.17 -45.11 -35.83
CA GLN A 356 -47.97 -44.71 -35.09
C GLN A 356 -47.44 -43.36 -35.59
N LEU A 357 -47.13 -42.44 -34.68
CA LEU A 357 -46.46 -41.17 -34.99
C LEU A 357 -44.98 -41.45 -35.34
N LEU A 358 -44.52 -40.94 -36.48
CA LEU A 358 -43.15 -41.12 -36.98
C LEU A 358 -42.31 -39.85 -36.93
N ALA A 359 -42.89 -38.69 -37.24
CA ALA A 359 -42.21 -37.41 -37.24
C ALA A 359 -43.21 -36.25 -37.04
N GLN A 360 -42.74 -35.08 -36.60
CA GLN A 360 -43.52 -33.86 -36.52
C GLN A 360 -42.68 -32.63 -36.87
N SER A 361 -43.31 -31.55 -37.33
CA SER A 361 -42.65 -30.28 -37.68
C SER A 361 -43.57 -29.10 -37.36
N THR A 362 -43.05 -28.11 -36.64
CA THR A 362 -43.79 -26.91 -36.19
C THR A 362 -43.28 -25.69 -36.95
N ILE A 363 -44.20 -24.84 -37.41
CA ILE A 363 -43.91 -23.62 -38.18
C ILE A 363 -44.49 -22.41 -37.46
N THR A 364 -43.70 -21.35 -37.34
CA THR A 364 -44.14 -20.06 -36.78
C THR A 364 -44.61 -19.12 -37.87
N ALA A 365 -45.76 -18.46 -37.70
CA ALA A 365 -46.32 -17.52 -38.67
C ALA A 365 -46.53 -16.14 -38.04
N ASN A 366 -45.78 -15.14 -38.55
CA ASN A 366 -45.75 -13.77 -38.02
C ASN A 366 -46.32 -12.77 -39.03
N CYS A 367 -46.86 -11.65 -38.56
CA CYS A 367 -47.30 -10.58 -39.45
C CYS A 367 -46.14 -9.90 -40.17
N VAL A 368 -46.40 -9.37 -41.38
CA VAL A 368 -45.45 -8.55 -42.13
C VAL A 368 -45.14 -7.26 -41.38
N SER A 369 -43.89 -6.77 -41.49
CA SER A 369 -43.44 -5.52 -40.88
C SER A 369 -44.40 -4.36 -41.20
N GLY A 370 -44.72 -3.55 -40.19
CA GLY A 370 -45.73 -2.50 -40.26
C GLY A 370 -47.17 -2.95 -39.96
N THR A 371 -47.39 -4.22 -39.60
CA THR A 371 -48.71 -4.72 -39.16
C THR A 371 -48.64 -5.57 -37.90
N VAL A 372 -49.71 -5.55 -37.10
CA VAL A 372 -49.91 -6.34 -35.88
C VAL A 372 -51.11 -7.27 -36.02
N TRP A 373 -51.10 -8.39 -35.31
CA TRP A 373 -52.23 -9.31 -35.28
C TRP A 373 -53.37 -8.73 -34.44
N ASN A 374 -54.49 -8.37 -35.07
CA ASN A 374 -55.64 -7.76 -34.38
C ASN A 374 -56.64 -8.79 -33.79
N GLY A 375 -56.26 -10.08 -33.73
CA GLY A 375 -57.15 -11.18 -33.37
C GLY A 375 -57.76 -11.93 -34.55
N SER A 376 -57.76 -11.36 -35.76
CA SER A 376 -58.31 -12.00 -36.97
C SER A 376 -57.43 -11.90 -38.22
N ILE A 377 -56.71 -10.80 -38.38
CA ILE A 377 -55.81 -10.52 -39.52
C ILE A 377 -54.59 -9.70 -39.05
N CYS A 378 -53.56 -9.65 -39.89
CA CYS A 378 -52.49 -8.66 -39.76
C CYS A 378 -52.97 -7.29 -40.26
N ALA A 379 -53.05 -6.28 -39.39
CA ALA A 379 -53.58 -4.94 -39.69
C ALA A 379 -52.60 -3.83 -39.26
N LEU A 380 -52.76 -2.63 -39.82
CA LEU A 380 -51.98 -1.44 -39.39
C LEU A 380 -52.23 -1.16 -37.90
N SER A 381 -51.18 -0.75 -37.18
CA SER A 381 -51.24 -0.45 -35.76
C SER A 381 -51.39 1.06 -35.52
N GLN A 382 -52.07 1.42 -34.43
CA GLN A 382 -52.16 2.78 -33.87
C GLN A 382 -51.97 2.69 -32.36
N ASN A 383 -51.38 3.73 -31.76
CA ASN A 383 -50.79 3.74 -30.42
C ASN A 383 -49.58 2.79 -30.31
N ILE A 384 -48.68 2.87 -31.29
CA ILE A 384 -47.37 2.22 -31.22
C ILE A 384 -46.51 3.03 -30.25
N SER A 385 -46.17 2.48 -29.09
CA SER A 385 -45.34 3.19 -28.11
C SER A 385 -43.96 3.54 -28.68
N PRO A 386 -43.40 4.73 -28.36
CA PRO A 386 -42.13 5.20 -28.90
C PRO A 386 -40.98 4.28 -28.52
N THR A 387 -40.15 3.93 -29.50
CA THR A 387 -38.93 3.15 -29.29
C THR A 387 -37.73 4.07 -29.11
N VAL A 388 -36.87 3.75 -28.16
CA VAL A 388 -35.63 4.48 -27.88
C VAL A 388 -34.48 3.49 -27.67
N SER A 389 -33.29 3.82 -28.17
CA SER A 389 -32.06 3.07 -27.89
C SER A 389 -30.86 3.99 -27.78
N ILE A 390 -29.91 3.68 -26.88
CA ILE A 390 -28.65 4.42 -26.76
C ILE A 390 -27.60 3.76 -27.68
N THR A 391 -27.24 4.47 -28.75
CA THR A 391 -26.32 4.06 -29.81
C THR A 391 -24.86 4.38 -29.47
N SER A 392 -24.61 5.52 -28.83
CA SER A 392 -23.32 5.88 -28.24
C SER A 392 -23.51 6.22 -26.75
N PRO A 393 -22.72 5.65 -25.82
CA PRO A 393 -21.68 4.63 -26.03
C PRO A 393 -22.21 3.34 -26.65
N ALA A 394 -21.36 2.59 -27.37
CA ALA A 394 -21.75 1.30 -27.94
C ALA A 394 -21.95 0.22 -26.86
N SER A 395 -22.69 -0.87 -27.15
CA SER A 395 -23.03 -1.94 -26.17
C SER A 395 -21.82 -2.59 -25.49
N ASN A 396 -20.66 -2.60 -26.14
CA ASN A 396 -19.40 -3.14 -25.64
C ASN A 396 -18.56 -2.15 -24.81
N VAL A 397 -18.96 -0.88 -24.71
CA VAL A 397 -18.22 0.14 -23.93
C VAL A 397 -18.76 0.16 -22.51
N THR A 398 -18.06 -0.54 -21.61
CA THR A 398 -18.42 -0.66 -20.19
C THR A 398 -17.70 0.34 -19.29
N SER A 399 -16.83 1.19 -19.83
CA SER A 399 -16.01 2.12 -19.04
C SER A 399 -15.56 3.37 -19.81
N PHE A 400 -15.38 4.49 -19.12
CA PHE A 400 -14.89 5.77 -19.66
C PHE A 400 -13.78 6.38 -18.82
N SER A 401 -12.75 6.96 -19.45
CA SER A 401 -11.65 7.61 -18.71
C SER A 401 -12.03 8.98 -18.17
N LEU A 402 -11.63 9.25 -16.93
CA LEU A 402 -11.65 10.58 -16.31
C LEU A 402 -10.99 11.64 -17.20
N ASN A 403 -11.53 12.86 -17.23
CA ASN A 403 -11.14 13.98 -18.09
C ASN A 403 -11.33 13.76 -19.61
N SER A 404 -12.04 12.71 -20.04
CA SER A 404 -12.48 12.56 -21.44
C SER A 404 -13.85 13.20 -21.70
N THR A 405 -14.13 13.53 -22.97
CA THR A 405 -15.47 13.92 -23.43
C THR A 405 -16.25 12.68 -23.84
N LEU A 406 -17.32 12.38 -23.10
CA LEU A 406 -18.31 11.36 -23.43
C LEU A 406 -19.28 11.93 -24.47
N ASN A 407 -19.21 11.41 -25.69
CA ASN A 407 -20.18 11.70 -26.75
C ASN A 407 -21.29 10.64 -26.72
N PHE A 408 -22.53 11.09 -26.55
CA PHE A 408 -23.70 10.22 -26.47
C PHE A 408 -24.68 10.47 -27.61
N SER A 409 -25.35 9.41 -28.04
CA SER A 409 -26.38 9.47 -29.06
C SER A 409 -27.37 8.32 -28.90
N GLY A 410 -28.60 8.57 -29.33
CA GLY A 410 -29.66 7.57 -29.35
C GLY A 410 -30.57 7.72 -30.57
N THR A 411 -31.12 6.59 -31.00
CA THR A 411 -32.16 6.54 -32.04
C THR A 411 -33.53 6.53 -31.37
N ILE A 412 -34.43 7.38 -31.86
CA ILE A 412 -35.78 7.53 -31.34
C ILE A 412 -36.75 7.38 -32.50
N SER A 413 -37.69 6.44 -32.39
CA SER A 413 -38.70 6.22 -33.41
C SER A 413 -40.07 6.06 -32.74
N ASP A 414 -40.92 7.04 -32.99
CA ASP A 414 -42.37 6.95 -32.86
C ASP A 414 -42.95 7.03 -34.28
N PRO A 415 -43.65 5.99 -34.78
CA PRO A 415 -44.30 6.03 -36.09
C PRO A 415 -45.63 6.79 -36.10
N ASP A 416 -46.21 7.08 -34.93
CA ASP A 416 -47.52 7.73 -34.77
C ASP A 416 -47.39 9.24 -34.42
N SER A 417 -46.23 9.68 -33.89
CA SER A 417 -45.95 11.08 -33.53
C SER A 417 -44.98 11.80 -34.48
N SER A 418 -45.31 13.03 -34.88
CA SER A 418 -44.44 13.89 -35.69
C SER A 418 -43.39 14.69 -34.90
N SER A 419 -43.51 14.74 -33.57
CA SER A 419 -42.63 15.50 -32.67
C SER A 419 -42.64 14.86 -31.27
N LEU A 420 -41.46 14.76 -30.66
CA LEU A 420 -41.23 14.13 -29.35
C LEU A 420 -40.40 15.05 -28.45
N VAL A 421 -40.63 15.00 -27.14
CA VAL A 421 -39.74 15.61 -26.15
C VAL A 421 -38.71 14.57 -25.70
N VAL A 422 -37.44 14.96 -25.67
CA VAL A 422 -36.31 14.06 -25.41
C VAL A 422 -35.43 14.67 -24.32
N SER A 423 -35.24 13.94 -23.22
CA SER A 423 -34.52 14.42 -22.04
C SER A 423 -33.43 13.40 -21.65
N TRP A 424 -32.19 13.86 -21.52
CA TRP A 424 -31.02 13.06 -21.16
C TRP A 424 -30.60 13.34 -19.71
N TYR A 425 -30.37 12.29 -18.94
CA TYR A 425 -29.99 12.34 -17.53
C TYR A 425 -28.73 11.53 -17.25
N ILE A 426 -27.99 11.93 -16.20
CA ILE A 426 -26.90 11.13 -15.64
C ILE A 426 -27.04 11.03 -14.12
N ASP A 427 -26.83 9.82 -13.59
CA ASP A 427 -26.85 9.50 -12.16
C ASP A 427 -25.73 8.52 -11.80
N ARG A 428 -25.30 8.55 -10.53
CA ARG A 428 -24.34 7.58 -9.97
C ARG A 428 -25.12 6.46 -9.28
N MET A 429 -24.82 5.20 -9.63
CA MET A 429 -25.46 4.07 -8.95
C MET A 429 -25.08 4.01 -7.48
N GLY A 430 -26.10 4.07 -6.61
CA GLY A 430 -25.98 4.00 -5.15
C GLY A 430 -26.27 5.31 -4.43
N ASP A 431 -26.31 6.44 -5.14
CA ASP A 431 -26.65 7.74 -4.55
C ASP A 431 -28.18 7.91 -4.51
N ASN A 432 -28.74 8.31 -3.36
CA ASN A 432 -30.16 8.62 -3.20
C ASN A 432 -30.51 10.04 -3.71
N ILE A 433 -29.83 10.51 -4.76
CA ILE A 433 -29.90 11.88 -5.28
C ILE A 433 -30.73 11.88 -6.58
N GLU A 434 -31.47 12.96 -6.81
CA GLU A 434 -32.28 13.16 -8.02
C GLU A 434 -31.38 13.17 -9.29
N SER A 435 -31.79 12.47 -10.35
CA SER A 435 -30.96 12.31 -11.56
C SER A 435 -30.72 13.65 -12.27
N ALA A 436 -29.46 14.01 -12.55
CA ALA A 436 -29.11 15.29 -13.13
C ALA A 436 -29.48 15.38 -14.62
N LEU A 437 -30.34 16.33 -14.99
CA LEU A 437 -30.68 16.62 -16.39
C LEU A 437 -29.47 17.22 -17.12
N ILE A 438 -29.02 16.57 -18.19
CA ILE A 438 -27.90 17.01 -19.05
C ILE A 438 -28.41 17.91 -20.19
N LYS A 439 -29.51 17.48 -20.85
CA LYS A 439 -30.06 18.14 -22.04
C LYS A 439 -31.52 17.75 -22.23
N GLU A 440 -32.35 18.73 -22.58
CA GLU A 440 -33.72 18.52 -23.04
C GLU A 440 -33.94 19.20 -24.39
N SER A 441 -34.70 18.56 -25.29
CA SER A 441 -35.04 19.14 -26.60
C SER A 441 -36.26 18.48 -27.22
N THR A 442 -37.10 19.29 -27.88
CA THR A 442 -38.18 18.81 -28.75
C THR A 442 -37.65 18.58 -30.16
N GLN A 443 -37.86 17.39 -30.73
CA GLN A 443 -37.36 17.03 -32.06
C GLN A 443 -38.29 16.05 -32.79
N THR A 444 -38.18 15.98 -34.12
CA THR A 444 -38.79 14.92 -34.92
C THR A 444 -38.15 13.56 -34.59
N PRO A 445 -38.86 12.43 -34.78
CA PRO A 445 -38.26 11.09 -34.72
C PRO A 445 -36.99 11.00 -35.59
N GLY A 446 -35.93 10.37 -35.07
CA GLY A 446 -34.59 10.41 -35.66
C GLY A 446 -33.48 10.19 -34.63
N VAL A 447 -32.33 10.82 -34.85
CA VAL A 447 -31.18 10.75 -33.93
C VAL A 447 -31.23 11.93 -32.95
N SER A 448 -31.05 11.66 -31.66
CA SER A 448 -30.72 12.67 -30.65
C SER A 448 -29.29 12.47 -30.18
N SER A 449 -28.54 13.54 -29.98
CA SER A 449 -27.14 13.47 -29.54
C SER A 449 -26.73 14.64 -28.67
N GLY A 450 -25.64 14.45 -27.93
CA GLY A 450 -24.99 15.45 -27.10
C GLY A 450 -23.59 15.00 -26.68
N SER A 451 -22.90 15.90 -25.97
CA SER A 451 -21.57 15.64 -25.43
C SER A 451 -21.51 16.15 -24.00
N ILE A 452 -20.83 15.40 -23.14
CA ILE A 452 -20.58 15.76 -21.74
C ILE A 452 -19.10 15.54 -21.44
N THR A 453 -18.40 16.59 -21.02
CA THR A 453 -16.99 16.49 -20.63
C THR A 453 -16.91 16.13 -19.15
N MET A 454 -16.34 14.97 -18.85
CA MET A 454 -16.19 14.50 -17.47
C MET A 454 -14.94 15.13 -16.83
N SER A 455 -14.98 16.45 -16.65
CA SER A 455 -13.91 17.20 -15.99
C SER A 455 -13.96 16.98 -14.48
N GLY A 456 -12.80 16.74 -13.86
CA GLY A 456 -12.67 16.46 -12.42
C GLY A 456 -12.99 17.63 -11.47
N THR A 457 -13.90 18.54 -11.84
CA THR A 457 -14.39 19.63 -10.98
C THR A 457 -15.81 20.11 -11.33
N LYS A 458 -16.45 19.62 -12.41
CA LYS A 458 -17.86 19.94 -12.76
C LYS A 458 -18.38 19.10 -13.95
N ILE A 459 -19.65 18.69 -13.86
CA ILE A 459 -20.53 18.67 -15.04
C ILE A 459 -21.09 20.10 -15.19
N ASN A 460 -21.23 20.58 -16.42
CA ASN A 460 -21.80 21.90 -16.67
C ASN A 460 -23.34 21.87 -16.79
N THR A 461 -24.03 21.55 -15.68
CA THR A 461 -25.47 21.79 -15.46
C THR A 461 -25.71 22.15 -13.98
N ASP A 462 -26.74 22.96 -13.70
CA ASP A 462 -26.78 23.89 -12.55
C ASP A 462 -26.90 23.30 -11.11
N THR A 463 -26.78 21.99 -10.87
CA THR A 463 -27.09 21.43 -9.53
C THR A 463 -26.18 20.35 -8.93
N GLN A 464 -25.21 19.72 -9.62
CA GLN A 464 -24.45 18.59 -9.02
C GLN A 464 -22.94 18.53 -9.33
N ASN A 465 -22.17 18.05 -8.34
CA ASN A 465 -20.73 17.88 -8.40
C ASN A 465 -20.35 16.41 -8.70
N ILE A 466 -19.60 16.18 -9.78
CA ILE A 466 -18.79 14.95 -9.94
C ILE A 466 -17.36 15.27 -9.54
N SER A 467 -16.71 14.34 -8.82
CA SER A 467 -15.42 14.53 -8.17
C SER A 467 -14.38 13.54 -8.72
N LEU A 468 -13.10 13.80 -8.45
CA LEU A 468 -12.00 12.86 -8.70
C LEU A 468 -12.17 11.54 -7.92
N GLN A 469 -13.03 11.52 -6.91
CA GLN A 469 -13.37 10.35 -6.07
C GLN A 469 -14.18 9.27 -6.80
N ASP A 470 -14.70 9.55 -8.00
CA ASP A 470 -15.64 8.67 -8.68
C ASP A 470 -14.98 7.61 -9.59
N VAL A 471 -13.65 7.51 -9.59
CA VAL A 471 -12.93 6.42 -10.29
C VAL A 471 -13.27 5.07 -9.63
N GLY A 472 -13.85 4.16 -10.41
CA GLY A 472 -14.44 2.90 -9.97
C GLY A 472 -15.94 2.97 -9.69
N ALA A 473 -16.55 4.17 -9.64
CA ALA A 473 -18.00 4.31 -9.56
C ALA A 473 -18.66 3.97 -10.90
N THR A 474 -19.89 3.47 -10.84
CA THR A 474 -20.71 3.20 -12.03
C THR A 474 -21.75 4.30 -12.21
N TYR A 475 -21.76 4.89 -13.39
CA TYR A 475 -22.75 5.90 -13.82
C TYR A 475 -23.78 5.27 -14.73
N ASN A 476 -25.00 5.76 -14.62
CA ASN A 476 -26.10 5.51 -15.54
C ASN A 476 -26.28 6.74 -16.41
N LEU A 477 -26.26 6.55 -17.73
CA LEU A 477 -26.76 7.52 -18.70
C LEU A 477 -28.17 7.07 -19.11
N THR A 478 -29.16 7.90 -18.84
CA THR A 478 -30.57 7.59 -19.10
C THR A 478 -31.13 8.57 -20.14
N ILE A 479 -31.80 8.05 -21.17
CA ILE A 479 -32.60 8.85 -22.10
C ILE A 479 -34.08 8.58 -21.82
N LYS A 480 -34.88 9.64 -21.72
CA LYS A 480 -36.34 9.59 -21.60
C LYS A 480 -36.97 10.25 -22.82
N VAL A 481 -38.02 9.62 -23.34
CA VAL A 481 -38.79 10.10 -24.50
C VAL A 481 -40.25 10.17 -24.11
N PHE A 482 -40.88 11.31 -24.41
CA PHE A 482 -42.27 11.60 -24.11
C PHE A 482 -43.03 11.83 -25.42
N ASP A 483 -44.13 11.10 -25.60
CA ASP A 483 -45.23 11.49 -26.49
C ASP A 483 -46.38 12.08 -25.65
N SER A 484 -47.53 12.38 -26.26
CA SER A 484 -48.67 12.99 -25.55
C SER A 484 -49.44 12.05 -24.62
N VAL A 485 -49.08 10.75 -24.59
CA VAL A 485 -49.75 9.66 -23.88
C VAL A 485 -48.75 8.75 -23.13
N ASN A 486 -47.58 8.47 -23.69
CA ASN A 486 -46.59 7.54 -23.13
C ASN A 486 -45.26 8.21 -22.74
N VAL A 487 -44.57 7.59 -21.78
CA VAL A 487 -43.18 7.89 -21.41
C VAL A 487 -42.38 6.60 -21.46
N ILE A 488 -41.29 6.59 -22.22
CA ILE A 488 -40.38 5.45 -22.32
C ILE A 488 -38.95 5.92 -22.08
N GLU A 489 -38.22 5.15 -21.26
CA GLU A 489 -36.84 5.43 -20.92
C GLU A 489 -35.93 4.23 -21.21
N THR A 490 -34.64 4.50 -21.37
CA THR A 490 -33.60 3.48 -21.48
C THR A 490 -32.33 3.98 -20.83
N THR A 491 -31.71 3.11 -20.03
CA THR A 491 -30.51 3.42 -19.26
C THR A 491 -29.34 2.56 -19.74
N ARG A 492 -28.15 3.15 -19.72
CA ARG A 492 -26.89 2.49 -20.04
C ARG A 492 -25.86 2.80 -18.95
N SER A 493 -25.34 1.76 -18.31
CA SER A 493 -24.35 1.90 -17.25
C SER A 493 -22.91 1.80 -17.78
N PHE A 494 -22.00 2.58 -17.22
CA PHE A 494 -20.55 2.48 -17.46
C PHE A 494 -19.74 2.85 -16.21
N VAL A 495 -18.56 2.25 -16.05
CA VAL A 495 -17.65 2.52 -14.94
C VAL A 495 -16.71 3.68 -15.30
N LEU A 496 -16.59 4.69 -14.45
CA LEU A 496 -15.57 5.71 -14.62
C LEU A 496 -14.21 5.09 -14.25
N VAL A 497 -13.26 5.08 -15.19
CA VAL A 497 -11.92 4.52 -15.01
C VAL A 497 -10.86 5.62 -15.07
N GLY A 498 -9.64 5.32 -14.60
CA GLY A 498 -8.50 6.20 -14.78
C GLY A 498 -8.17 6.45 -16.25
N VAL A 499 -7.24 7.37 -16.50
CA VAL A 499 -6.56 7.47 -17.79
C VAL A 499 -5.71 6.23 -18.05
N THR A 500 -5.37 5.96 -19.32
CA THR A 500 -4.55 4.82 -19.72
C THR A 500 -3.20 4.77 -19.00
N ALA A 501 -2.84 3.56 -18.53
CA ALA A 501 -1.70 3.30 -17.67
C ALA A 501 -0.37 3.90 -18.19
N THR A 502 0.35 4.56 -17.28
CA THR A 502 1.75 4.98 -17.48
C THR A 502 2.54 4.71 -16.20
N CYS A 503 3.86 4.53 -16.30
CA CYS A 503 4.74 4.17 -15.18
C CYS A 503 4.97 5.33 -14.17
N SER A 504 3.99 6.22 -13.99
CA SER A 504 4.06 7.47 -13.24
C SER A 504 2.65 8.04 -12.96
N ASP A 505 1.58 7.25 -13.06
CA ASP A 505 0.20 7.73 -12.90
C ASP A 505 -0.30 7.71 -11.45
N GLY A 506 0.42 7.02 -10.55
CA GLY A 506 0.10 6.98 -9.13
C GLY A 506 -1.03 6.03 -8.79
N ILE A 507 -1.35 5.05 -9.66
CA ILE A 507 -2.44 4.08 -9.44
C ILE A 507 -1.91 2.65 -9.59
N LYS A 508 -1.97 1.86 -8.51
CA LYS A 508 -1.61 0.44 -8.54
C LYS A 508 -2.59 -0.36 -9.41
N ASN A 509 -2.21 -0.64 -10.66
CA ASN A 509 -3.03 -1.36 -11.63
C ASN A 509 -2.29 -2.58 -12.23
N GLN A 510 -3.02 -3.53 -12.83
CA GLN A 510 -2.45 -4.80 -13.33
C GLN A 510 -1.78 -5.65 -12.21
N ASN A 511 -0.64 -6.29 -12.50
CA ASN A 511 0.10 -7.19 -11.59
C ASN A 511 1.15 -6.45 -10.75
N GLU A 512 0.96 -5.16 -10.49
CA GLU A 512 1.89 -4.33 -9.72
C GLU A 512 1.94 -4.74 -8.24
N VAL A 513 3.12 -4.65 -7.63
CA VAL A 513 3.33 -4.95 -6.20
C VAL A 513 3.18 -3.72 -5.32
N ASP A 514 3.38 -2.53 -5.89
CA ASP A 514 3.15 -1.22 -5.28
C ASP A 514 2.73 -0.22 -6.38
N THR A 515 2.24 0.96 -6.02
CA THR A 515 1.81 2.01 -6.95
C THR A 515 2.92 2.38 -7.95
N ASP A 516 2.65 2.23 -9.26
CA ASP A 516 3.60 2.36 -10.38
C ASP A 516 4.74 1.30 -10.43
N CYS A 517 4.69 0.24 -9.60
CA CYS A 517 5.78 -0.71 -9.39
C CYS A 517 5.41 -2.15 -9.76
N GLY A 518 5.62 -2.55 -11.02
CA GLY A 518 5.50 -3.94 -11.49
C GLY A 518 4.79 -4.11 -12.84
N GLY A 519 4.45 -5.35 -13.22
CA GLY A 519 3.89 -5.63 -14.54
C GLY A 519 4.87 -5.27 -15.67
N ASN A 520 4.45 -4.42 -16.61
CA ASN A 520 5.32 -3.86 -17.66
C ASN A 520 6.12 -2.63 -17.18
N CYS A 521 5.81 -2.07 -16.01
CA CYS A 521 6.57 -0.98 -15.40
C CYS A 521 7.89 -1.53 -14.83
N ALA A 522 8.96 -0.72 -14.89
CA ALA A 522 10.21 -1.08 -14.22
C ALA A 522 9.97 -1.21 -12.71
N ALA A 523 10.54 -2.24 -12.07
CA ALA A 523 10.47 -2.35 -10.62
C ALA A 523 11.08 -1.08 -10.01
N CYS A 524 10.29 -0.39 -9.18
CA CYS A 524 10.76 0.77 -8.43
C CYS A 524 12.05 0.41 -7.67
N ALA A 525 13.03 1.32 -7.71
CA ALA A 525 14.18 1.18 -6.83
C ALA A 525 13.65 1.02 -5.40
N ALA A 526 14.11 -0.01 -4.68
CA ALA A 526 13.63 -0.28 -3.33
C ALA A 526 13.97 0.90 -2.42
N GLY A 527 13.00 1.82 -2.28
CA GLY A 527 13.13 2.99 -1.43
C GLY A 527 13.31 2.52 0.00
N GLY A 528 14.26 3.13 0.70
CA GLY A 528 14.28 3.05 2.15
C GLY A 528 13.02 3.70 2.74
N LYS A 529 12.92 3.71 4.05
CA LYS A 529 11.99 4.62 4.74
C LYS A 529 12.72 5.90 5.10
N ILE A 530 11.97 6.94 5.46
CA ILE A 530 12.55 8.09 6.18
C ILE A 530 13.36 7.52 7.35
N SER A 531 14.58 8.02 7.55
CA SER A 531 15.53 7.47 8.52
C SER A 531 16.45 8.56 9.05
N ILE A 532 17.11 8.33 10.18
CA ILE A 532 18.15 9.26 10.69
C ILE A 532 19.32 9.25 9.70
N TYR A 533 19.80 10.43 9.30
CA TYR A 533 20.94 10.57 8.40
C TYR A 533 22.23 10.08 9.07
N PRO A 534 22.92 9.05 8.53
CA PRO A 534 23.94 8.32 9.29
C PRO A 534 25.22 9.13 9.57
N ASN A 535 25.54 10.13 8.74
CA ASN A 535 26.76 10.93 8.93
C ASN A 535 26.54 12.14 9.86
N ASN A 536 25.28 12.56 10.08
CA ASN A 536 24.94 13.59 11.05
C ASN A 536 23.52 13.36 11.59
N PRO A 537 23.37 12.80 12.80
CA PRO A 537 22.07 12.44 13.36
C PRO A 537 21.19 13.64 13.72
N ARG A 538 21.58 14.90 13.48
CA ARG A 538 20.67 16.06 13.56
C ARG A 538 19.61 16.12 12.45
N TYR A 539 19.71 15.29 11.42
CA TYR A 539 18.83 15.35 10.26
C TYR A 539 18.19 14.00 9.96
N PHE A 540 16.98 14.04 9.41
CA PHE A 540 16.42 12.91 8.70
C PHE A 540 16.89 12.90 7.25
N GLN A 541 16.87 11.71 6.64
CA GLN A 541 17.01 11.50 5.21
C GLN A 541 15.75 10.82 4.67
N SER A 542 15.45 11.07 3.40
CA SER A 542 14.32 10.46 2.69
C SER A 542 14.54 8.97 2.43
N ALA A 543 13.52 8.32 1.86
CA ALA A 543 13.60 7.00 1.26
C ALA A 543 14.81 6.80 0.31
N SER A 544 15.21 7.84 -0.41
CA SER A 544 16.36 7.82 -1.33
C SER A 544 17.71 8.11 -0.67
N GLY A 545 17.75 8.30 0.66
CA GLY A 545 18.96 8.71 1.38
C GLY A 545 19.30 10.20 1.24
N THR A 546 18.39 11.02 0.71
CA THR A 546 18.60 12.47 0.55
C THR A 546 18.31 13.18 1.87
N PRO A 547 19.25 13.94 2.46
CA PRO A 547 19.00 14.68 3.70
C PRO A 547 17.90 15.73 3.53
N MET A 548 17.05 15.86 4.55
CA MET A 548 15.80 16.63 4.48
C MET A 548 15.87 17.91 5.32
N PHE A 549 15.36 19.00 4.75
CA PHE A 549 14.84 20.13 5.52
C PHE A 549 13.34 20.25 5.21
N LEU A 550 12.50 20.10 6.23
CA LEU A 550 11.04 20.07 6.12
C LEU A 550 10.46 21.47 6.34
N LEU A 551 9.57 21.91 5.45
CA LEU A 551 8.94 23.23 5.51
C LEU A 551 7.52 23.17 4.98
N GLY A 552 6.54 23.54 5.80
CA GLY A 552 5.12 23.32 5.49
C GLY A 552 4.16 23.85 6.56
N TYR A 553 3.14 23.04 6.90
CA TYR A 553 1.99 23.41 7.75
C TYR A 553 1.49 22.24 8.62
N TYR A 554 0.59 22.52 9.56
CA TYR A 554 -0.04 21.56 10.50
C TYR A 554 -1.58 21.59 10.44
N ASN A 555 -2.28 20.47 10.28
CA ASN A 555 -3.75 20.49 10.37
C ASN A 555 -4.36 19.19 10.94
N TRP A 556 -5.63 19.25 11.34
CA TRP A 556 -6.39 18.12 11.88
C TRP A 556 -7.00 17.24 10.77
N ALA A 557 -6.90 15.91 10.87
CA ALA A 557 -7.60 14.94 10.02
C ALA A 557 -9.13 14.84 10.28
N CYS A 558 -9.88 15.95 10.19
CA CYS A 558 -11.35 15.90 10.21
C CYS A 558 -11.84 15.31 8.89
N VAL A 559 -12.30 14.05 8.89
CA VAL A 559 -12.84 13.38 7.70
C VAL A 559 -14.37 13.56 7.65
N HIS A 560 -14.90 14.23 6.64
CA HIS A 560 -16.33 14.43 6.44
C HIS A 560 -17.07 13.15 6.02
N PRO A 561 -18.41 13.16 6.01
CA PRO A 561 -19.21 11.98 5.68
C PRO A 561 -19.03 11.48 4.23
N ASP A 562 -18.55 12.35 3.34
CA ASP A 562 -18.18 12.08 1.94
C ASP A 562 -16.75 11.54 1.77
N GLY A 563 -15.98 11.40 2.86
CA GLY A 563 -14.59 10.93 2.83
C GLY A 563 -13.54 11.98 2.51
N THR A 564 -13.90 13.26 2.32
CA THR A 564 -12.92 14.35 2.26
C THR A 564 -12.34 14.64 3.64
N ILE A 565 -11.06 15.03 3.72
CA ILE A 565 -10.53 15.73 4.90
C ILE A 565 -10.72 17.21 4.65
N ASP A 566 -11.33 17.90 5.60
CA ASP A 566 -11.47 19.34 5.58
C ASP A 566 -11.28 19.95 6.97
N HIS A 567 -11.30 21.28 7.04
CA HIS A 567 -11.28 22.01 8.30
C HIS A 567 -12.68 22.48 8.70
N PHE A 568 -12.97 22.53 10.00
CA PHE A 568 -14.23 23.03 10.55
C PHE A 568 -14.00 24.20 11.51
N GLU A 569 -14.49 25.38 11.11
CA GLU A 569 -14.54 26.62 11.90
C GLU A 569 -16.00 27.14 11.93
N PRO A 570 -16.40 27.99 12.90
CA PRO A 570 -17.80 28.36 13.14
C PRO A 570 -18.51 29.16 12.03
N TYR A 571 -17.81 29.47 10.94
CA TYR A 571 -18.23 30.42 9.90
C TYR A 571 -18.74 29.77 8.60
N GLY A 572 -18.73 28.43 8.51
CA GLY A 572 -19.39 27.67 7.44
C GLY A 572 -18.45 26.75 6.65
N TYR A 573 -19.05 25.86 5.85
CA TYR A 573 -18.34 24.86 5.04
C TYR A 573 -17.37 25.52 4.04
N MET A 574 -16.09 25.14 4.10
CA MET A 574 -15.07 25.51 3.11
C MET A 574 -14.53 24.26 2.43
N THR A 575 -15.20 23.81 1.38
CA THR A 575 -14.81 22.57 0.69
C THR A 575 -13.39 22.65 0.13
N SER A 576 -12.64 21.56 0.31
CA SER A 576 -11.29 21.27 -0.18
C SER A 576 -10.09 21.91 0.54
N THR A 577 -10.18 22.38 1.79
CA THR A 577 -9.07 23.08 2.49
C THR A 577 -7.76 22.28 2.49
N TYR A 578 -7.79 20.98 2.76
CA TYR A 578 -6.58 20.14 2.75
C TYR A 578 -6.00 19.92 1.36
N ALA A 579 -6.86 19.74 0.34
CA ALA A 579 -6.41 19.57 -1.05
C ALA A 579 -5.85 20.88 -1.59
N ASN A 580 -6.42 22.01 -1.22
CA ASN A 580 -5.92 23.36 -1.46
C ASN A 580 -4.57 23.58 -0.74
N MET A 581 -4.44 23.18 0.53
CA MET A 581 -3.18 23.25 1.28
C MET A 581 -2.06 22.42 0.63
N ILE A 582 -2.36 21.20 0.18
CA ILE A 582 -1.41 20.36 -0.58
C ILE A 582 -1.07 21.01 -1.94
N GLN A 583 -2.07 21.52 -2.68
CA GLN A 583 -1.83 22.16 -3.97
C GLN A 583 -1.03 23.44 -3.84
N LYS A 584 -1.32 24.31 -2.87
CA LYS A 584 -0.54 25.51 -2.56
C LYS A 584 0.87 25.16 -2.11
N SER A 585 1.03 24.12 -1.31
CA SER A 585 2.36 23.62 -0.95
C SER A 585 3.15 23.23 -2.21
N GLN A 586 2.54 22.52 -3.16
CA GLN A 586 3.16 22.25 -4.47
C GLN A 586 3.44 23.54 -5.28
N ASP A 587 2.49 24.47 -5.39
CA ASP A 587 2.62 25.72 -6.15
C ASP A 587 3.84 26.56 -5.71
N TYR A 588 4.16 26.53 -4.41
CA TYR A 588 5.26 27.30 -3.82
C TYR A 588 6.54 26.48 -3.56
N GLY A 589 6.51 25.15 -3.72
CA GLY A 589 7.67 24.27 -3.54
C GLY A 589 7.91 23.81 -2.10
N LEU A 590 6.86 23.75 -1.29
CA LEU A 590 6.89 23.21 0.08
C LEU A 590 6.78 21.68 0.06
N ASN A 591 7.27 21.03 1.11
CA ASN A 591 7.56 19.59 1.11
C ASN A 591 7.05 18.83 2.36
N TYR A 592 6.23 19.47 3.20
CA TYR A 592 5.85 18.96 4.52
C TYR A 592 4.40 19.27 4.88
N ILE A 593 3.71 18.32 5.52
CA ILE A 593 2.46 18.55 6.27
C ILE A 593 2.51 17.73 7.56
N ARG A 594 2.15 18.33 8.70
CA ARG A 594 1.83 17.63 9.95
C ARG A 594 0.32 17.37 10.03
N ILE A 595 -0.09 16.16 10.39
CA ILE A 595 -1.50 15.75 10.48
C ILE A 595 -1.78 15.15 11.84
N SER A 596 -2.66 15.77 12.64
CA SER A 596 -3.15 15.18 13.90
C SER A 596 -4.37 14.30 13.68
N LEU A 597 -4.35 13.12 14.31
CA LEU A 597 -5.45 12.13 14.30
C LEU A 597 -6.34 12.20 15.55
N GLY A 598 -5.91 12.91 16.61
CA GLY A 598 -6.66 13.08 17.84
C GLY A 598 -7.74 14.14 17.67
N ILE A 599 -8.90 13.71 17.16
CA ILE A 599 -10.04 14.58 16.87
C ILE A 599 -11.32 13.92 17.37
N ASN A 600 -11.88 14.50 18.43
CA ASN A 600 -13.25 14.28 18.87
C ASN A 600 -14.24 14.38 17.70
N LYS A 601 -15.37 13.65 17.76
CA LYS A 601 -16.41 13.76 16.73
C LYS A 601 -17.12 15.12 16.85
N ILE A 602 -16.73 16.05 15.96
CA ILE A 602 -17.24 17.43 15.92
C ILE A 602 -18.16 17.59 14.71
N ASN A 603 -19.40 18.01 14.94
CA ASN A 603 -20.38 18.34 13.90
C ASN A 603 -20.48 17.26 12.79
N THR A 604 -19.95 17.53 11.59
CA THR A 604 -19.93 16.56 10.47
C THR A 604 -18.63 15.74 10.35
N CYS A 605 -17.57 16.09 11.08
CA CYS A 605 -16.33 15.31 11.14
C CYS A 605 -16.60 13.92 11.72
N ARG A 606 -16.07 12.89 11.07
CA ARG A 606 -15.92 11.53 11.61
C ARG A 606 -14.64 11.45 12.44
N ALA A 607 -14.65 10.55 13.41
CA ALA A 607 -13.48 10.16 14.18
C ALA A 607 -12.97 8.78 13.73
N ALA A 608 -11.79 8.36 14.21
CA ALA A 608 -11.18 7.08 13.82
C ALA A 608 -12.00 5.83 14.21
N PHE A 609 -12.78 5.91 15.27
CA PHE A 609 -13.68 4.86 15.75
C PHE A 609 -15.11 5.07 15.24
N ALA A 610 -15.81 3.97 14.94
CA ALA A 610 -17.19 4.04 14.45
C ALA A 610 -18.14 4.52 15.56
N TYR A 611 -19.19 5.27 15.18
CA TYR A 611 -20.25 5.67 16.10
C TYR A 611 -21.53 4.88 15.83
N VAL A 612 -22.08 4.24 16.86
CA VAL A 612 -23.33 3.47 16.83
C VAL A 612 -24.33 4.16 17.75
N SER A 613 -25.51 4.53 17.22
CA SER A 613 -26.56 5.25 17.97
C SER A 613 -26.07 6.51 18.70
N GLY A 614 -25.13 7.23 18.09
CA GLY A 614 -24.56 8.48 18.67
C GLY A 614 -23.42 8.28 19.68
N LYS A 615 -23.01 7.04 19.97
CA LYS A 615 -21.91 6.72 20.90
C LYS A 615 -20.78 5.97 20.20
N ALA A 616 -19.53 6.17 20.63
CA ALA A 616 -18.34 5.56 20.04
C ALA A 616 -18.23 4.06 20.38
N ASP A 617 -18.03 3.23 19.35
CA ASP A 617 -17.73 1.81 19.50
C ASP A 617 -16.22 1.60 19.34
N LEU A 618 -15.47 1.58 20.45
CA LEU A 618 -14.02 1.42 20.41
C LEU A 618 -13.58 0.04 19.90
N ASP A 619 -14.51 -0.92 19.75
CA ASP A 619 -14.24 -2.19 19.11
C ASP A 619 -14.31 -2.12 17.56
N GLN A 620 -14.90 -1.07 16.97
CA GLN A 620 -15.07 -0.89 15.52
C GLN A 620 -14.39 0.38 14.95
N TRP A 621 -13.90 0.28 13.71
CA TRP A 621 -13.27 1.40 12.99
C TRP A 621 -14.27 2.10 12.07
N ASP A 622 -14.17 3.42 11.93
CA ASP A 622 -14.93 4.13 10.90
C ASP A 622 -14.22 4.00 9.54
N THR A 623 -14.82 3.22 8.62
CA THR A 623 -14.23 2.96 7.30
C THR A 623 -14.10 4.22 6.43
N VAL A 624 -15.00 5.19 6.58
CA VAL A 624 -14.95 6.44 5.80
C VAL A 624 -13.79 7.30 6.30
N TYR A 625 -13.60 7.40 7.62
CA TYR A 625 -12.43 8.08 8.20
C TYR A 625 -11.11 7.52 7.65
N TRP A 626 -10.89 6.20 7.75
CA TRP A 626 -9.62 5.61 7.35
C TRP A 626 -9.38 5.63 5.84
N ASN A 627 -10.44 5.56 5.02
CA ASN A 627 -10.32 5.71 3.56
C ASN A 627 -10.01 7.15 3.17
N GLY A 628 -10.70 8.13 3.77
CA GLY A 628 -10.39 9.54 3.60
C GLY A 628 -8.94 9.83 3.98
N PHE A 629 -8.50 9.40 5.17
CA PHE A 629 -7.13 9.61 5.62
C PHE A 629 -6.07 9.12 4.61
N LYS A 630 -6.20 7.89 4.10
CA LYS A 630 -5.28 7.34 3.09
C LYS A 630 -5.28 8.13 1.78
N TYR A 631 -6.45 8.57 1.30
CA TYR A 631 -6.53 9.38 0.08
C TYR A 631 -5.67 10.66 0.17
N TYR A 632 -5.56 11.30 1.33
CA TYR A 632 -4.66 12.46 1.51
C TYR A 632 -3.19 12.08 1.68
N LEU A 633 -2.87 10.88 2.19
CA LEU A 633 -1.50 10.36 2.17
C LEU A 633 -1.04 10.06 0.72
N ASP A 634 -1.92 9.47 -0.09
CA ASP A 634 -1.70 9.22 -1.52
C ASP A 634 -1.53 10.55 -2.28
N LEU A 635 -2.42 11.53 -2.05
CA LEU A 635 -2.32 12.86 -2.65
C LEU A 635 -1.03 13.59 -2.22
N ALA A 636 -0.65 13.53 -0.94
CA ALA A 636 0.61 14.09 -0.46
C ALA A 636 1.82 13.40 -1.14
N LYS A 637 1.81 12.07 -1.27
CA LYS A 637 2.86 11.29 -1.95
C LYS A 637 2.97 11.67 -3.42
N GLN A 638 1.86 11.71 -4.17
CA GLN A 638 1.80 12.15 -5.57
C GLN A 638 2.38 13.55 -5.76
N LYS A 639 2.13 14.44 -4.80
CA LYS A 639 2.56 15.85 -4.84
C LYS A 639 4.00 16.05 -4.32
N GLY A 640 4.62 15.01 -3.76
CA GLY A 640 6.00 15.00 -3.26
C GLY A 640 6.17 15.55 -1.85
N LEU A 641 5.11 15.56 -1.04
CA LEU A 641 5.13 16.01 0.35
C LEU A 641 5.35 14.85 1.32
N ILE A 642 6.03 15.17 2.41
CA ILE A 642 6.26 14.28 3.54
C ILE A 642 5.23 14.58 4.63
N VAL A 643 4.59 13.53 5.15
CA VAL A 643 3.52 13.63 6.13
C VAL A 643 4.01 13.20 7.51
N HIS A 644 3.87 14.08 8.48
CA HIS A 644 4.21 13.84 9.88
C HIS A 644 2.92 13.59 10.67
N ILE A 645 2.69 12.32 11.05
CA ILE A 645 1.42 11.84 11.57
C ILE A 645 1.47 11.84 13.09
N THR A 646 0.72 12.75 13.69
CA THR A 646 0.58 12.92 15.13
C THR A 646 -0.55 12.03 15.66
N ILE A 647 -0.20 11.04 16.48
CA ILE A 647 -1.11 9.94 16.84
C ILE A 647 -2.19 10.38 17.84
N PHE A 648 -1.79 10.97 18.97
CA PHE A 648 -2.71 11.51 19.98
C PHE A 648 -2.75 13.04 19.95
N ASP A 649 -3.79 13.67 20.48
CA ASP A 649 -3.86 15.13 20.59
C ASP A 649 -4.44 15.51 21.96
N ALA A 650 -3.86 16.49 22.64
CA ALA A 650 -4.34 16.89 23.95
C ALA A 650 -5.74 17.52 23.93
N VAL A 651 -6.23 18.01 22.78
CA VAL A 651 -7.64 18.44 22.63
C VAL A 651 -8.64 17.31 22.91
N ASP A 652 -8.26 16.04 22.69
CA ASP A 652 -9.10 14.90 23.02
C ASP A 652 -9.27 14.71 24.54
N PHE A 653 -8.45 15.36 25.39
CA PHE A 653 -8.37 15.13 26.84
C PHE A 653 -8.55 16.37 27.71
N ARG A 654 -8.39 17.58 27.17
CA ARG A 654 -8.37 18.85 27.93
C ARG A 654 -9.59 19.75 27.66
N GLY A 655 -9.57 20.97 28.21
CA GLY A 655 -10.56 22.02 27.93
C GLY A 655 -10.29 22.79 26.63
N GLY A 656 -11.33 23.36 26.02
CA GLY A 656 -11.25 24.06 24.73
C GLY A 656 -12.48 24.91 24.42
N SER A 657 -12.76 25.16 23.14
CA SER A 657 -14.11 25.58 22.66
C SER A 657 -15.12 24.43 22.83
N GLU A 658 -16.42 24.69 22.69
CA GLU A 658 -17.48 23.73 23.04
C GLU A 658 -17.37 22.39 22.27
N ASP A 659 -16.96 22.44 21.01
CA ASP A 659 -16.76 21.29 20.14
C ASP A 659 -15.55 20.40 20.55
N TYR A 660 -14.44 21.00 20.97
CA TYR A 660 -13.11 20.34 21.10
C TYR A 660 -12.76 19.92 22.54
N ARG A 661 -13.75 19.65 23.41
CA ARG A 661 -13.52 19.32 24.83
C ARG A 661 -13.57 17.82 25.13
N TRP A 662 -12.92 17.42 26.22
CA TRP A 662 -13.07 16.09 26.86
C TRP A 662 -14.52 15.57 26.93
N VAL A 663 -15.50 16.44 27.17
CA VAL A 663 -16.93 16.07 27.23
C VAL A 663 -17.49 15.51 25.91
N ASN A 664 -16.87 15.79 24.76
CA ASN A 664 -17.23 15.24 23.45
C ASN A 664 -16.32 14.10 23.00
N SER A 665 -15.31 13.76 23.80
CA SER A 665 -14.27 12.80 23.44
C SER A 665 -14.78 11.37 23.39
N TYR A 666 -14.40 10.62 22.36
CA TYR A 666 -14.66 9.17 22.31
C TYR A 666 -13.82 8.41 23.35
N TRP A 667 -12.78 9.04 23.91
CA TRP A 667 -12.04 8.50 25.05
C TRP A 667 -12.78 8.68 26.38
N ASN A 668 -13.75 9.60 26.46
CA ASN A 668 -14.63 9.76 27.61
C ASN A 668 -15.65 8.62 27.65
N VAL A 669 -15.76 7.97 28.82
CA VAL A 669 -16.61 6.80 29.05
C VAL A 669 -18.10 7.10 28.80
N ASP A 670 -18.55 8.33 29.06
CA ASP A 670 -19.94 8.74 28.83
C ASP A 670 -20.30 8.74 27.34
N ASN A 671 -19.32 8.90 26.44
CA ASN A 671 -19.53 8.91 24.99
C ASN A 671 -19.39 7.54 24.33
N GLN A 672 -19.07 6.50 25.10
CA GLN A 672 -18.88 5.16 24.57
C GLN A 672 -20.19 4.38 24.52
N LYS A 673 -20.30 3.49 23.53
CA LYS A 673 -21.47 2.60 23.33
C LYS A 673 -21.67 1.64 24.51
N GLN A 674 -20.58 1.33 25.19
CA GLN A 674 -20.49 0.54 26.42
C GLN A 674 -19.25 1.03 27.19
N SER A 675 -19.18 0.82 28.51
CA SER A 675 -17.95 1.09 29.25
C SER A 675 -16.85 0.10 28.83
N TYR A 676 -15.84 0.58 28.10
CA TYR A 676 -14.66 -0.21 27.73
C TYR A 676 -13.58 -0.17 28.82
N TYR A 677 -13.62 0.86 29.67
CA TYR A 677 -12.81 1.06 30.87
C TYR A 677 -13.56 1.98 31.84
N GLY A 678 -13.08 2.06 33.08
CA GLY A 678 -13.59 3.00 34.08
C GLY A 678 -13.10 4.42 33.83
N ASP A 679 -13.74 5.40 34.48
CA ASP A 679 -13.49 6.83 34.27
C ASP A 679 -11.98 7.20 34.34
N LEU A 680 -11.61 8.15 33.48
CA LEU A 680 -10.26 8.67 33.35
C LEU A 680 -10.09 10.01 34.09
N ASP A 681 -11.16 10.78 34.32
CA ASP A 681 -11.15 12.02 35.12
C ASP A 681 -11.13 11.68 36.62
N ILE A 682 -10.00 11.16 37.12
CA ILE A 682 -9.88 10.61 38.48
C ILE A 682 -9.94 11.68 39.57
N ASN A 683 -9.74 12.96 39.22
CA ASN A 683 -9.80 14.10 40.14
C ASN A 683 -11.11 14.90 40.00
N ASN A 684 -11.99 14.52 39.07
CA ASN A 684 -13.28 15.13 38.78
C ASN A 684 -13.15 16.65 38.48
N ASN A 685 -12.18 17.02 37.64
CA ASN A 685 -11.95 18.41 37.22
C ASN A 685 -12.67 18.78 35.91
N GLY A 686 -13.20 17.79 35.19
CA GLY A 686 -13.83 17.91 33.86
C GLY A 686 -12.93 17.52 32.68
N TYR A 687 -11.75 16.95 32.91
CA TYR A 687 -10.70 16.62 31.93
C TYR A 687 -9.97 15.31 32.28
N ALA A 688 -9.18 14.77 31.35
CA ALA A 688 -8.34 13.58 31.54
C ALA A 688 -6.87 13.84 31.16
N ASP A 689 -6.39 15.06 31.40
CA ASP A 689 -5.13 15.62 30.92
C ASP A 689 -3.93 15.48 31.88
N GLN A 690 -4.09 14.79 33.01
CA GLN A 690 -3.05 14.63 34.05
C GLN A 690 -2.42 13.22 34.13
N ALA A 691 -1.27 13.15 34.80
CA ALA A 691 -0.56 11.89 35.03
C ALA A 691 -1.42 10.88 35.82
N GLY A 692 -1.68 9.72 35.20
CA GLY A 692 -2.57 8.69 35.78
C GLY A 692 -4.02 8.73 35.28
N GLU A 693 -4.37 9.67 34.40
CA GLU A 693 -5.69 9.77 33.75
C GLU A 693 -5.68 9.03 32.41
N PHE A 694 -5.56 9.74 31.28
CA PHE A 694 -5.27 9.09 29.99
C PHE A 694 -3.88 8.42 29.99
N TYR A 695 -2.90 9.01 30.69
CA TYR A 695 -1.49 8.59 30.66
C TYR A 695 -1.13 7.43 31.60
N ARG A 696 -2.01 6.42 31.76
CA ARG A 696 -1.81 5.26 32.64
C ARG A 696 -0.78 4.27 32.07
N VAL A 697 0.47 4.40 32.55
CA VAL A 697 1.60 3.52 32.17
C VAL A 697 1.31 2.03 32.45
N SER A 698 0.62 1.72 33.55
CA SER A 698 0.20 0.35 33.89
C SER A 698 -0.73 -0.25 32.84
N ASP A 699 -1.73 0.52 32.44
CA ASP A 699 -2.79 0.10 31.52
C ASP A 699 -2.19 -0.11 30.14
N PHE A 700 -1.36 0.85 29.70
CA PHE A 700 -0.64 0.75 28.44
C PHE A 700 0.29 -0.47 28.43
N ASN A 701 1.15 -0.65 29.44
CA ASN A 701 2.11 -1.75 29.44
C ASN A 701 1.47 -3.14 29.53
N ASN A 702 0.40 -3.28 30.30
CA ASN A 702 -0.31 -4.55 30.48
C ASN A 702 -1.39 -4.81 29.43
N ASN A 703 -1.63 -3.89 28.49
CA ASN A 703 -2.65 -3.99 27.45
C ASN A 703 -4.08 -4.17 28.02
N VAL A 704 -4.39 -3.37 29.05
CA VAL A 704 -5.70 -3.33 29.74
C VAL A 704 -6.24 -1.91 29.79
N GLY A 705 -7.49 -1.72 30.22
CA GLY A 705 -8.09 -0.39 30.40
C GLY A 705 -8.02 0.48 29.14
N VAL A 706 -7.75 1.77 29.33
CA VAL A 706 -7.51 2.71 28.21
C VAL A 706 -6.29 2.32 27.38
N GLY A 707 -5.26 1.73 28.01
CA GLY A 707 -4.03 1.30 27.36
C GLY A 707 -4.20 0.24 26.28
N LYS A 708 -5.19 -0.66 26.44
CA LYS A 708 -5.62 -1.60 25.39
C LYS A 708 -6.04 -0.85 24.12
N TYR A 709 -6.83 0.22 24.27
CA TYR A 709 -7.38 0.98 23.16
C TYR A 709 -6.39 1.98 22.56
N GLN A 710 -5.50 2.55 23.38
CA GLN A 710 -4.32 3.30 22.92
C GLN A 710 -3.43 2.43 22.01
N ARG A 711 -3.09 1.20 22.43
CA ARG A 711 -2.33 0.25 21.60
C ARG A 711 -3.06 -0.16 20.34
N LYS A 712 -4.36 -0.44 20.44
CA LYS A 712 -5.20 -0.78 19.29
C LYS A 712 -5.23 0.33 18.24
N PHE A 713 -5.28 1.60 18.67
CA PHE A 713 -5.24 2.75 17.77
C PHE A 713 -3.86 2.92 17.12
N ILE A 714 -2.78 2.82 17.89
CA ILE A 714 -1.40 2.80 17.36
C ILE A 714 -1.24 1.69 16.29
N ASP A 715 -1.69 0.48 16.58
CA ASP A 715 -1.59 -0.66 15.65
C ASP A 715 -2.37 -0.40 14.35
N LYS A 716 -3.51 0.29 14.43
CA LYS A 716 -4.30 0.70 13.26
C LYS A 716 -3.61 1.80 12.45
N VAL A 717 -3.02 2.81 13.10
CA VAL A 717 -2.20 3.83 12.41
C VAL A 717 -1.07 3.16 11.65
N ILE A 718 -0.31 2.27 12.29
CA ILE A 718 0.81 1.56 11.65
C ILE A 718 0.30 0.63 10.53
N GLN A 719 -0.85 -0.03 10.70
CA GLN A 719 -1.46 -0.88 9.68
C GLN A 719 -1.80 -0.10 8.40
N GLU A 720 -2.44 1.07 8.51
CA GLU A 720 -2.88 1.84 7.35
C GLU A 720 -1.74 2.66 6.71
N THR A 721 -0.67 2.99 7.46
CA THR A 721 0.37 3.93 7.02
C THR A 721 1.76 3.30 6.85
N GLY A 722 1.97 2.07 7.34
CA GLY A 722 3.31 1.44 7.41
C GLY A 722 3.97 1.11 6.07
N ASN A 723 3.23 1.18 4.96
CA ASN A 723 3.74 0.99 3.59
C ASN A 723 4.12 2.30 2.90
N TYR A 724 3.77 3.46 3.46
CA TYR A 724 4.15 4.75 2.89
C TYR A 724 5.63 5.04 3.19
N ASP A 725 6.33 5.55 2.19
CA ASP A 725 7.74 5.95 2.21
C ASP A 725 7.92 7.44 2.52
N ASN A 726 6.84 8.22 2.41
CA ASN A 726 6.75 9.64 2.72
C ASN A 726 6.16 9.96 4.11
N VAL A 727 6.04 8.99 5.03
CA VAL A 727 5.46 9.21 6.36
C VAL A 727 6.47 9.03 7.50
N PHE A 728 6.28 9.79 8.58
CA PHE A 728 6.87 9.53 9.90
C PHE A 728 5.92 9.96 11.02
N TYR A 729 6.18 9.54 12.27
CA TYR A 729 5.21 9.66 13.37
C TYR A 729 5.60 10.70 14.42
N GLU A 730 4.61 11.13 15.19
CA GLU A 730 4.75 11.84 16.46
C GLU A 730 3.85 11.19 17.52
N ILE A 731 4.34 11.07 18.75
CA ILE A 731 3.57 10.48 19.86
C ILE A 731 2.22 11.20 20.04
N GLY A 732 2.23 12.52 20.08
CA GLY A 732 1.00 13.31 20.07
C GLY A 732 1.24 14.81 20.18
N ASN A 733 0.19 15.61 20.02
CA ASN A 733 0.19 17.06 20.11
C ASN A 733 0.00 17.52 21.57
N GLU A 734 0.84 18.45 22.04
CA GLU A 734 0.68 19.18 23.32
C GLU A 734 0.30 18.32 24.54
N LEU A 735 0.86 17.12 24.71
CA LEU A 735 0.43 16.11 25.71
C LEU A 735 0.77 16.46 27.18
N LEU A 736 0.53 17.69 27.63
CA LEU A 736 0.85 18.31 28.93
C LEU A 736 1.19 17.36 30.09
N GLY A 737 0.20 16.65 30.66
CA GLY A 737 0.36 15.77 31.81
C GLY A 737 0.88 14.36 31.51
N SER A 738 1.35 14.11 30.28
CA SER A 738 2.08 12.88 29.95
C SER A 738 3.33 12.75 30.80
N THR A 739 3.62 11.53 31.22
CA THR A 739 4.85 11.21 31.95
C THR A 739 5.91 10.72 30.99
N THR A 740 7.19 10.97 31.30
CA THR A 740 8.31 10.42 30.53
C THR A 740 8.18 8.90 30.38
N GLU A 741 7.73 8.21 31.43
CA GLU A 741 7.44 6.78 31.48
C GLU A 741 6.35 6.35 30.49
N TRP A 742 5.31 7.15 30.30
CA TRP A 742 4.26 6.88 29.31
C TRP A 742 4.76 7.14 27.89
N ASN A 743 5.46 8.25 27.63
CA ASN A 743 6.07 8.53 26.33
C ASN A 743 7.10 7.45 25.94
N TYR A 744 7.92 6.98 26.89
CA TYR A 744 8.81 5.81 26.70
C TYR A 744 8.02 4.57 26.31
N ALA A 745 6.91 4.27 27.00
CA ALA A 745 6.12 3.08 26.74
C ALA A 745 5.48 3.11 25.34
N VAL A 746 4.89 4.25 24.95
CA VAL A 746 4.28 4.46 23.63
C VAL A 746 5.33 4.38 22.53
N ALA A 747 6.43 5.12 22.63
CA ALA A 747 7.52 5.07 21.65
C ALA A 747 8.14 3.68 21.52
N SER A 748 8.42 3.01 22.64
CA SER A 748 8.96 1.64 22.63
C SER A 748 7.99 0.63 22.00
N TYR A 749 6.68 0.83 22.18
CA TYR A 749 5.66 0.01 21.52
C TYR A 749 5.65 0.25 20.02
N ILE A 750 5.69 1.50 19.56
CA ILE A 750 5.74 1.86 18.13
C ILE A 750 7.01 1.29 17.48
N LYS A 751 8.19 1.52 18.06
CA LYS A 751 9.45 0.94 17.56
C LYS A 751 9.50 -0.60 17.60
N SER A 752 8.63 -1.26 18.39
CA SER A 752 8.48 -2.73 18.35
C SER A 752 7.66 -3.24 17.16
N LYS A 753 6.95 -2.34 16.45
CA LYS A 753 6.10 -2.64 15.30
C LYS A 753 6.62 -2.08 13.97
N THR A 754 7.43 -1.02 14.00
CA THR A 754 7.92 -0.35 12.77
C THR A 754 9.24 0.39 12.99
N ASP A 755 10.08 0.41 11.95
CA ASP A 755 11.33 1.18 11.91
C ASP A 755 11.12 2.65 11.50
N ILE A 756 9.90 3.03 11.10
CA ILE A 756 9.55 4.41 10.76
C ILE A 756 9.93 5.35 11.92
N PRO A 757 10.55 6.52 11.66
CA PRO A 757 10.95 7.44 12.70
C PRO A 757 9.76 7.96 13.50
N ILE A 758 9.95 8.16 14.80
CA ILE A 758 8.99 8.83 15.68
C ILE A 758 9.60 10.00 16.42
N THR A 759 8.87 11.11 16.50
CA THR A 759 9.19 12.29 17.30
C THR A 759 8.35 12.33 18.58
N GLU A 760 8.79 13.14 19.54
CA GLU A 760 8.06 13.48 20.76
C GLU A 760 7.80 14.98 20.80
N ASN A 761 6.59 15.39 21.19
CA ASN A 761 6.22 16.78 21.46
C ASN A 761 6.00 16.98 22.97
N SER A 762 7.10 17.07 23.73
CA SER A 762 7.12 17.10 25.20
C SER A 762 7.57 18.42 25.80
N CYS A 763 7.54 19.51 25.02
CA CYS A 763 8.17 20.80 25.37
C CYS A 763 7.18 21.97 25.39
N ASP A 764 6.27 22.01 26.37
CA ASP A 764 5.49 23.22 26.69
C ASP A 764 6.21 24.10 27.74
N LYS A 765 5.92 25.42 27.72
CA LYS A 765 6.43 26.45 28.65
C LYS A 765 6.27 26.09 30.13
N LYS A 766 5.35 25.20 30.50
CA LYS A 766 5.00 24.87 31.90
C LYS A 766 5.73 23.66 32.50
N SER A 767 6.12 22.67 31.69
CA SER A 767 6.71 21.40 32.16
C SER A 767 8.25 21.40 32.16
N GLY A 768 8.86 22.28 31.38
CA GLY A 768 10.30 22.27 31.11
C GLY A 768 10.68 21.17 30.11
N CYS A 769 11.85 21.30 29.48
CA CYS A 769 12.31 20.32 28.49
C CYS A 769 12.64 18.99 29.20
N LEU A 770 11.71 18.04 29.17
CA LEU A 770 12.01 16.64 29.42
C LEU A 770 13.04 16.20 28.38
N ALA A 771 14.10 15.52 28.82
CA ALA A 771 15.08 14.97 27.89
C ALA A 771 14.38 13.97 26.96
N LYS A 772 14.53 14.15 25.64
CA LYS A 772 13.98 13.28 24.58
C LYS A 772 13.91 11.82 25.04
N ALA A 773 12.75 11.20 24.86
CA ALA A 773 12.59 9.78 25.10
C ALA A 773 13.68 8.98 24.34
N SER A 774 14.55 8.27 25.06
CA SER A 774 15.60 7.37 24.55
C SER A 774 15.18 6.39 23.43
N SER A 775 13.88 6.16 23.26
CA SER A 775 13.27 5.31 22.22
C SER A 775 12.70 6.08 21.01
N THR A 776 12.62 7.41 21.03
CA THR A 776 12.23 8.20 19.84
C THR A 776 13.44 8.49 18.96
N ASP A 777 13.19 8.96 17.75
CA ASP A 777 14.21 9.28 16.75
C ASP A 777 14.52 10.78 16.75
N GLY A 778 13.51 11.65 16.92
CA GLY A 778 13.67 13.12 17.02
C GLY A 778 12.74 13.78 18.03
N LEU A 779 12.67 15.11 17.98
CA LEU A 779 11.83 15.95 18.85
C LEU A 779 11.13 17.06 18.05
N THR A 780 9.85 17.29 18.36
CA THR A 780 9.09 18.45 17.90
C THR A 780 8.93 19.36 19.09
N LYS A 781 9.37 20.62 19.01
CA LYS A 781 9.13 21.59 20.07
C LYS A 781 7.97 22.49 19.68
N HIS A 782 6.89 22.39 20.44
CA HIS A 782 5.89 23.46 20.53
C HIS A 782 6.63 24.77 20.83
N THR A 783 6.66 25.65 19.83
CA THR A 783 7.58 26.78 19.82
C THR A 783 6.87 27.99 20.39
N PRO A 784 7.46 28.68 21.39
CA PRO A 784 6.82 29.83 22.00
C PRO A 784 6.37 30.93 21.02
N ASP A 785 5.36 31.68 21.46
CA ASP A 785 4.63 32.75 20.77
C ASP A 785 5.42 33.78 19.93
N THR A 786 6.75 33.86 19.98
CA THR A 786 7.51 34.89 19.26
C THR A 786 8.76 34.38 18.53
N MET A 787 9.10 35.05 17.42
CA MET A 787 10.31 34.83 16.63
C MET A 787 11.62 34.86 17.44
N SER A 788 11.70 35.69 18.50
CA SER A 788 12.87 35.73 19.38
C SER A 788 13.02 34.46 20.20
N GLU A 789 11.92 33.88 20.66
CA GLU A 789 11.92 32.61 21.38
C GLU A 789 12.19 31.42 20.43
N VAL A 790 11.73 31.45 19.17
CA VAL A 790 12.15 30.50 18.12
C VAL A 790 13.67 30.43 18.05
N LYS A 791 14.34 31.60 18.04
CA LYS A 791 15.80 31.66 17.98
C LYS A 791 16.46 31.08 19.23
N THR A 792 15.97 31.44 20.43
CA THR A 792 16.47 30.88 21.69
C THR A 792 16.34 29.36 21.69
N SER A 793 15.18 28.86 21.27
CA SER A 793 14.83 27.45 21.20
C SER A 793 15.75 26.64 20.27
N VAL A 794 16.06 27.11 19.07
CA VAL A 794 17.05 26.41 18.22
C VAL A 794 18.46 26.44 18.82
N GLY A 795 18.83 27.51 19.54
CA GLY A 795 20.08 27.57 20.30
C GLY A 795 20.18 26.45 21.34
N GLU A 796 19.13 26.26 22.14
CA GLU A 796 19.01 25.20 23.15
C GLU A 796 19.07 23.79 22.52
N LEU A 797 18.31 23.55 21.46
CA LEU A 797 18.16 22.21 20.90
C LEU A 797 19.31 21.77 19.98
N SER A 798 20.02 22.72 19.34
CA SER A 798 21.12 22.43 18.41
C SER A 798 22.26 21.59 19.01
N GLY A 799 22.48 21.70 20.33
CA GLY A 799 23.50 20.96 21.08
C GLY A 799 23.14 19.51 21.40
N LEU A 800 21.89 19.07 21.17
CA LEU A 800 21.39 17.78 21.64
C LEU A 800 21.75 16.60 20.74
N GLY A 801 22.20 16.86 19.50
CA GLY A 801 22.78 15.84 18.62
C GLY A 801 21.79 14.87 17.96
N TYR A 802 20.50 15.16 18.01
CA TYR A 802 19.43 14.41 17.33
C TYR A 802 18.52 15.37 16.53
N PRO A 803 17.61 14.88 15.66
CA PRO A 803 16.76 15.76 14.87
C PRO A 803 15.75 16.47 15.75
N PHE A 804 15.69 17.79 15.61
CA PHE A 804 14.64 18.60 16.20
C PHE A 804 14.00 19.54 15.17
N MET A 805 12.74 19.88 15.39
CA MET A 805 11.97 20.83 14.58
C MET A 805 11.20 21.79 15.49
N GLN A 806 11.03 23.02 15.02
CA GLN A 806 10.17 24.01 15.63
C GLN A 806 8.77 23.88 15.03
N ASP A 807 7.77 23.64 15.88
CA ASP A 807 6.36 23.58 15.53
C ASP A 807 5.67 24.80 16.16
N PRO A 808 5.36 25.85 15.37
CA PRO A 808 4.84 27.10 15.90
C PRO A 808 3.35 26.96 16.18
N ASP A 809 2.95 27.17 17.43
CA ASP A 809 1.55 27.17 17.85
C ASP A 809 1.43 28.08 19.09
N GLY A 810 0.46 28.99 19.10
CA GLY A 810 0.35 30.03 20.12
C GLY A 810 -0.06 31.41 19.62
N SER A 811 -0.82 32.13 20.44
CA SER A 811 -1.46 33.41 20.09
C SER A 811 -0.53 34.51 19.56
N GLY A 812 0.72 34.58 20.01
CA GLY A 812 1.66 35.59 19.51
C GLY A 812 2.17 35.31 18.09
N ILE A 813 2.21 34.03 17.67
CA ILE A 813 2.63 33.67 16.32
C ILE A 813 1.46 33.75 15.32
N MET A 814 0.22 33.62 15.80
CA MET A 814 -1.00 34.02 15.07
C MET A 814 -0.96 35.50 14.69
N ALA A 815 -0.57 36.37 15.63
CA ALA A 815 -0.39 37.80 15.41
C ALA A 815 0.91 38.19 14.67
N ALA A 816 1.79 37.24 14.35
CA ALA A 816 3.09 37.55 13.74
C ALA A 816 2.95 38.01 12.28
N SER A 817 3.74 39.02 11.89
CA SER A 817 3.78 39.45 10.49
C SER A 817 4.42 38.39 9.61
N SER A 818 4.09 38.38 8.31
CA SER A 818 4.71 37.48 7.34
C SER A 818 6.24 37.63 7.27
N ASN A 819 6.79 38.79 7.68
CA ASN A 819 8.24 39.01 7.80
C ASN A 819 8.85 38.29 9.00
N ASP A 820 8.11 38.13 10.09
CA ASP A 820 8.58 37.47 11.31
C ASP A 820 8.45 35.95 11.19
N LEU A 821 7.43 35.45 10.50
CA LEU A 821 7.33 34.05 10.09
C LEU A 821 8.46 33.64 9.13
N ARG A 822 8.79 34.49 8.14
CA ARG A 822 10.00 34.30 7.30
C ARG A 822 11.25 34.20 8.17
N ALA A 823 11.44 35.13 9.09
CA ALA A 823 12.62 35.16 9.96
C ALA A 823 12.72 33.94 10.88
N ALA A 824 11.58 33.47 11.41
CA ALA A 824 11.50 32.27 12.23
C ALA A 824 11.92 31.01 11.44
N ALA A 825 11.44 30.84 10.21
CA ALA A 825 11.87 29.75 9.33
C ALA A 825 13.39 29.80 9.04
N TRP A 826 13.95 31.00 8.81
CA TRP A 826 15.40 31.20 8.64
C TRP A 826 16.22 30.95 9.92
N TYR A 827 15.70 31.28 11.10
CA TYR A 827 16.31 30.87 12.36
C TYR A 827 16.26 29.35 12.55
N SER A 828 15.17 28.67 12.19
CA SER A 828 15.08 27.22 12.25
C SER A 828 16.15 26.56 11.37
N PHE A 829 16.24 26.98 10.11
CA PHE A 829 17.23 26.47 9.16
C PHE A 829 18.68 26.75 9.60
N THR A 830 19.01 28.01 9.92
CA THR A 830 20.38 28.39 10.30
C THR A 830 20.78 28.00 11.72
N GLY A 831 19.81 27.69 12.59
CA GLY A 831 20.00 27.08 13.90
C GLY A 831 20.18 25.55 13.85
N GLY A 832 20.09 24.94 12.67
CA GLY A 832 20.39 23.52 12.47
C GLY A 832 19.25 22.55 12.82
N ALA A 833 17.99 23.01 12.79
CA ALA A 833 16.82 22.15 12.86
C ALA A 833 16.64 21.32 11.56
N PHE A 834 15.92 20.19 11.63
CA PHE A 834 15.51 19.46 10.42
C PHE A 834 14.30 20.08 9.71
N GLY A 835 13.65 21.10 10.30
CA GLY A 835 12.51 21.73 9.66
C GLY A 835 11.87 22.89 10.42
N TRP A 836 10.80 23.42 9.85
CA TRP A 836 9.91 24.42 10.42
C TRP A 836 8.46 24.04 10.08
N GLY A 837 7.65 23.78 11.12
CA GLY A 837 6.30 23.23 10.98
C GLY A 837 5.30 24.17 10.29
N GLY A 838 5.55 25.48 10.35
CA GLY A 838 4.64 26.53 9.86
C GLY A 838 3.30 26.55 10.60
N PHE A 839 2.45 27.53 10.28
CA PHE A 839 1.19 27.76 11.01
C PHE A 839 0.02 27.93 10.06
N THR A 840 -1.13 27.34 10.42
CA THR A 840 -2.14 26.93 9.43
C THR A 840 -3.45 27.70 9.51
N GLU A 841 -3.59 28.62 10.47
CA GLU A 841 -4.74 29.52 10.56
C GLU A 841 -4.97 30.31 9.26
N ASP A 842 -3.91 30.61 8.51
CA ASP A 842 -3.94 31.12 7.12
C ASP A 842 -4.91 30.36 6.20
N PHE A 843 -5.04 29.04 6.38
CA PHE A 843 -5.95 28.15 5.65
C PHE A 843 -7.31 27.98 6.35
N TRP A 844 -7.41 28.24 7.65
CA TRP A 844 -8.67 28.14 8.41
C TRP A 844 -9.62 29.31 8.12
N ILE A 845 -9.10 30.52 7.90
CA ILE A 845 -9.91 31.74 7.65
C ILE A 845 -10.07 32.11 6.16
N ASN A 846 -9.74 31.21 5.23
CA ASN A 846 -9.75 31.42 3.77
C ASN A 846 -8.90 32.62 3.25
N ASN A 847 -8.05 33.20 4.10
CA ASN A 847 -7.20 34.36 3.79
C ASN A 847 -5.71 33.96 3.75
N VAL A 848 -5.40 32.96 2.92
CA VAL A 848 -4.07 32.36 2.83
C VAL A 848 -3.03 33.43 2.51
N ARG A 849 -2.07 33.64 3.42
CA ARG A 849 -0.98 34.62 3.22
C ARG A 849 0.01 34.09 2.18
N THR A 850 -0.31 34.36 0.92
CA THR A 850 0.50 33.99 -0.25
C THR A 850 1.95 34.51 -0.19
N ASP A 851 2.21 35.55 0.61
CA ASP A 851 3.55 36.04 0.85
C ASP A 851 4.34 35.17 1.84
N VAL A 852 3.72 34.60 2.87
CA VAL A 852 4.32 33.57 3.75
C VAL A 852 4.67 32.33 2.93
N LEU A 853 3.72 31.81 2.14
CA LEU A 853 3.96 30.70 1.20
C LEU A 853 5.15 30.97 0.28
N ARG A 854 5.23 32.18 -0.29
CA ARG A 854 6.37 32.63 -1.11
C ARG A 854 7.67 32.68 -0.31
N TYR A 855 7.68 33.18 0.92
CA TYR A 855 8.90 33.26 1.73
C TYR A 855 9.44 31.88 2.13
N TYR A 856 8.54 30.94 2.43
CA TYR A 856 8.91 29.54 2.66
C TYR A 856 9.43 28.89 1.37
N GLY A 857 8.74 29.08 0.25
CA GLY A 857 9.20 28.63 -1.07
C GLY A 857 10.56 29.21 -1.48
N ASN A 858 10.85 30.46 -1.11
CA ASN A 858 12.17 31.08 -1.31
C ASN A 858 13.26 30.38 -0.48
N LEU A 859 12.97 29.93 0.74
CA LEU A 859 13.94 29.16 1.55
C LEU A 859 14.25 27.78 0.91
N ILE A 860 13.24 27.05 0.43
CA ILE A 860 13.49 25.79 -0.31
C ILE A 860 14.28 26.05 -1.60
N LYS A 861 13.85 27.02 -2.42
CA LYS A 861 14.57 27.41 -3.64
C LYS A 861 16.01 27.84 -3.36
N PHE A 862 16.28 28.50 -2.23
CA PHE A 862 17.65 28.82 -1.82
C PHE A 862 18.49 27.54 -1.59
N ILE A 863 17.96 26.56 -0.87
CA ILE A 863 18.64 25.28 -0.61
C ILE A 863 18.92 24.55 -1.94
N GLU A 864 17.91 24.44 -2.80
CA GLU A 864 17.99 23.79 -4.12
C GLU A 864 19.01 24.48 -5.05
N GLN A 865 18.91 25.81 -5.19
CA GLN A 865 19.78 26.57 -6.10
C GLN A 865 21.22 26.61 -5.62
N THR A 866 21.46 26.69 -4.31
CA THR A 866 22.84 26.80 -3.78
C THR A 866 23.53 25.45 -3.60
N GLY A 867 22.75 24.36 -3.54
CA GLY A 867 23.24 23.04 -3.13
C GLY A 867 23.88 23.07 -1.75
N ALA A 868 23.25 23.80 -0.80
CA ALA A 868 23.79 23.97 0.55
C ALA A 868 23.84 22.62 1.29
N PRO A 869 25.01 22.14 1.73
CA PRO A 869 25.16 20.85 2.39
C PRO A 869 24.79 20.98 3.88
N PHE A 870 23.59 21.49 4.19
CA PHE A 870 23.18 21.89 5.55
C PHE A 870 23.30 20.73 6.56
N TRP A 871 23.08 19.50 6.11
CA TRP A 871 23.25 18.26 6.87
C TRP A 871 24.68 17.98 7.33
N ASP A 872 25.68 18.64 6.75
CA ASP A 872 27.12 18.52 7.03
C ASP A 872 27.68 19.85 7.59
N MET A 873 26.77 20.76 8.01
CA MET A 873 27.09 22.06 8.59
C MET A 873 26.62 22.14 10.05
N PHE A 874 27.23 23.05 10.81
CA PHE A 874 27.08 23.20 12.25
C PHE A 874 26.71 24.65 12.63
N PRO A 875 25.77 24.86 13.57
CA PRO A 875 25.46 26.18 14.10
C PRO A 875 26.66 26.78 14.82
N ASN A 876 27.10 27.97 14.39
CA ASN A 876 28.31 28.63 14.89
C ASN A 876 28.06 30.14 15.07
N HIS A 877 27.01 30.49 15.82
CA HIS A 877 26.52 31.86 15.97
C HIS A 877 27.60 32.88 16.42
N ASN A 878 28.61 32.44 17.17
CA ASN A 878 29.72 33.29 17.63
C ASN A 878 30.65 33.79 16.50
N LEU A 879 30.48 33.33 15.26
CA LEU A 879 31.26 33.82 14.12
C LEU A 879 30.78 35.20 13.62
N VAL A 880 29.52 35.59 13.86
CA VAL A 880 28.96 36.85 13.36
C VAL A 880 28.82 37.91 14.47
N SER A 881 29.02 39.18 14.12
CA SER A 881 28.60 40.31 14.97
C SER A 881 27.12 40.23 15.33
N ASN A 882 26.76 40.74 16.51
CA ASN A 882 25.37 40.74 16.99
C ASN A 882 24.75 39.33 16.95
N SER A 883 25.50 38.32 17.41
CA SER A 883 25.08 36.91 17.45
C SER A 883 23.81 36.64 18.27
N GLY A 884 23.43 37.58 19.16
CA GLY A 884 22.12 37.60 19.83
C GLY A 884 20.96 37.76 18.85
N VAL A 885 21.14 38.50 17.74
CA VAL A 885 20.13 38.68 16.67
C VAL A 885 20.45 37.86 15.43
N ASN A 886 21.67 37.90 14.89
CA ASN A 886 22.05 37.17 13.67
C ASN A 886 22.33 35.68 13.93
N SER A 887 22.23 34.84 12.90
CA SER A 887 22.38 33.38 13.02
C SER A 887 23.34 32.83 11.95
N VAL A 888 24.05 31.74 12.25
CA VAL A 888 25.14 31.20 11.41
C VAL A 888 25.08 29.67 11.39
N LEU A 889 24.98 29.10 10.19
CA LEU A 889 25.25 27.68 9.92
C LEU A 889 26.51 27.58 9.06
N SER A 890 27.47 26.71 9.41
CA SER A 890 28.76 26.69 8.70
C SER A 890 29.48 25.34 8.73
N LYS A 891 30.34 25.13 7.72
CA LYS A 891 31.36 24.09 7.67
C LYS A 891 32.68 24.77 7.31
N THR A 892 33.62 24.80 8.26
CA THR A 892 34.90 25.49 8.12
C THR A 892 35.64 25.07 6.85
N ASN A 893 36.27 26.04 6.16
CA ASN A 893 36.95 25.87 4.86
C ASN A 893 36.05 25.47 3.66
N ASN A 894 34.74 25.33 3.85
CA ASN A 894 33.81 24.88 2.80
C ASN A 894 32.65 25.87 2.57
N TYR A 895 31.87 26.16 3.61
CA TYR A 895 30.56 26.81 3.46
C TYR A 895 30.18 27.64 4.68
N TYR A 896 29.64 28.85 4.49
CA TYR A 896 29.05 29.64 5.57
C TYR A 896 27.73 30.26 5.09
N LEU A 897 26.70 30.13 5.93
CA LEU A 897 25.38 30.72 5.76
C LEU A 897 25.09 31.59 6.98
N VAL A 898 24.89 32.89 6.77
CA VAL A 898 24.56 33.82 7.86
C VAL A 898 23.21 34.47 7.56
N TYR A 899 22.23 34.28 8.43
CA TYR A 899 20.98 35.04 8.41
C TYR A 899 21.12 36.31 9.24
N VAL A 900 20.81 37.46 8.62
CA VAL A 900 20.93 38.79 9.21
C VAL A 900 19.55 39.47 9.20
N LYS A 901 18.96 39.63 10.39
CA LYS A 901 17.55 40.08 10.54
C LYS A 901 17.34 41.57 10.27
N SER A 902 18.33 42.40 10.61
CA SER A 902 18.16 43.87 10.65
C SER A 902 19.42 44.65 10.27
N ASP A 903 20.59 44.10 10.56
CA ASP A 903 21.83 44.88 10.58
C ASP A 903 22.20 45.38 9.17
N SER A 904 22.55 46.66 9.06
CA SER A 904 23.00 47.30 7.82
C SER A 904 24.40 46.84 7.40
N GLN A 905 25.18 46.30 8.34
CA GLN A 905 26.51 45.75 8.16
C GLN A 905 26.75 44.70 9.24
N ILE A 906 27.44 43.61 8.89
CA ILE A 906 27.95 42.62 9.85
C ILE A 906 29.46 42.44 9.71
N THR A 907 30.09 41.97 10.78
CA THR A 907 31.40 41.32 10.70
C THR A 907 31.25 39.81 10.81
N LEU A 908 32.06 39.06 10.05
CA LEU A 908 32.13 37.60 10.08
C LEU A 908 33.58 37.18 10.32
N ASN A 909 33.82 36.47 11.41
CA ASN A 909 35.14 35.96 11.78
C ASN A 909 35.49 34.72 10.94
N LEU A 910 36.36 34.89 9.95
CA LEU A 910 36.92 33.80 9.14
C LEU A 910 38.39 33.51 9.49
N ALA A 911 38.87 33.89 10.69
CA ALA A 911 40.27 33.71 11.09
C ALA A 911 40.72 32.23 11.12
N GLN A 912 39.80 31.29 11.37
CA GLN A 912 40.05 29.85 11.29
C GLN A 912 39.76 29.24 9.91
N ALA A 913 39.29 30.04 8.96
CA ALA A 913 39.04 29.63 7.59
C ALA A 913 40.29 29.84 6.72
N SER A 914 40.43 29.06 5.66
CA SER A 914 41.48 29.20 4.66
C SER A 914 40.93 29.13 3.23
N GLY A 915 41.66 29.74 2.29
CA GLY A 915 41.28 29.83 0.88
C GLY A 915 40.29 30.95 0.55
N THR A 916 39.94 31.04 -0.73
CA THR A 916 39.00 32.02 -1.27
C THR A 916 37.57 31.50 -1.20
N PHE A 917 36.63 32.35 -0.79
CA PHE A 917 35.20 32.09 -0.79
C PHE A 917 34.49 33.02 -1.78
N THR A 918 33.65 32.46 -2.63
CA THR A 918 32.69 33.24 -3.40
C THR A 918 31.54 33.65 -2.49
N VAL A 919 31.27 34.95 -2.47
CA VAL A 919 30.19 35.60 -1.73
C VAL A 919 29.03 35.85 -2.67
N LYS A 920 27.81 35.54 -2.21
CA LYS A 920 26.57 36.12 -2.72
C LYS A 920 25.71 36.60 -1.55
N LEU A 921 24.94 37.66 -1.76
CA LEU A 921 23.93 38.11 -0.80
C LEU A 921 22.56 37.71 -1.35
N TYR A 922 21.67 37.23 -0.50
CA TYR A 922 20.33 36.78 -0.87
C TYR A 922 19.28 37.55 -0.09
N ASN A 923 18.27 38.06 -0.79
CA ASN A 923 17.09 38.68 -0.18
C ASN A 923 16.01 37.61 0.00
N PRO A 924 15.72 37.16 1.24
CA PRO A 924 14.78 36.06 1.47
C PRO A 924 13.32 36.46 1.21
N ALA A 925 13.00 37.76 1.19
CA ALA A 925 11.66 38.24 0.86
C ALA A 925 11.38 38.16 -0.65
N THR A 926 12.36 38.51 -1.49
CA THR A 926 12.19 38.52 -2.96
C THR A 926 12.68 37.25 -3.66
N GLY A 927 13.54 36.46 -3.01
CA GLY A 927 14.16 35.27 -3.57
C GLY A 927 15.33 35.55 -4.52
N VAL A 928 15.91 36.75 -4.46
CA VAL A 928 16.92 37.24 -5.42
C VAL A 928 18.32 37.27 -4.81
N PHE A 929 19.31 36.81 -5.57
CA PHE A 929 20.74 36.97 -5.27
C PHE A 929 21.31 38.28 -5.85
N THR A 930 22.30 38.86 -5.17
CA THR A 930 23.21 39.85 -5.77
C THR A 930 24.23 39.18 -6.68
N ASP A 931 24.93 40.01 -7.46
CA ASP A 931 26.18 39.62 -8.11
C ASP A 931 27.18 39.02 -7.11
N SER A 932 28.03 38.14 -7.62
CA SER A 932 29.04 37.44 -6.83
C SER A 932 30.33 38.25 -6.69
N SER A 933 30.88 38.27 -5.48
CA SER A 933 32.24 38.75 -5.19
C SER A 933 33.07 37.65 -4.53
N ASN A 934 34.32 37.92 -4.17
CA ASN A 934 35.20 36.96 -3.48
C ASN A 934 35.82 37.59 -2.23
N VAL A 935 36.00 36.77 -1.18
CA VAL A 935 36.70 37.13 0.07
C VAL A 935 37.71 36.05 0.44
N GLN A 936 38.73 36.41 1.22
CA GLN A 936 39.72 35.47 1.75
C GLN A 936 39.36 35.02 3.17
N GLY A 937 39.65 33.76 3.49
CA GLY A 937 39.78 33.31 4.88
C GLY A 937 41.04 33.86 5.55
N GLY A 938 41.17 33.64 6.86
CA GLY A 938 42.33 34.04 7.67
C GLY A 938 42.18 35.35 8.42
N SER A 939 41.07 36.07 8.24
CA SER A 939 40.76 37.30 8.98
C SER A 939 39.26 37.46 9.24
N THR A 940 38.89 38.44 10.07
CA THR A 940 37.50 38.92 10.13
C THR A 940 37.21 39.77 8.90
N ILE A 941 36.08 39.53 8.25
CA ILE A 941 35.59 40.31 7.11
C ILE A 941 34.38 41.16 7.51
N THR A 942 34.10 42.21 6.76
CA THR A 942 32.94 43.09 6.94
C THR A 942 32.08 43.06 5.68
N ILE A 943 30.77 42.84 5.81
CA ILE A 943 29.82 42.77 4.70
C ILE A 943 28.65 43.72 4.96
N ASN A 944 28.30 44.50 3.93
CA ASN A 944 27.17 45.44 3.96
C ASN A 944 25.88 44.77 3.46
N LYS A 945 24.73 45.19 4.00
CA LYS A 945 23.40 44.78 3.58
C LYS A 945 23.13 45.15 2.11
N PRO A 946 22.53 44.26 1.29
CA PRO A 946 22.12 44.63 -0.07
C PRO A 946 21.00 45.68 -0.08
N LEU A 947 20.99 46.53 -1.11
CA LEU A 947 20.01 47.61 -1.24
C LEU A 947 18.57 47.07 -1.28
N GLY A 948 17.66 47.74 -0.56
CA GLY A 948 16.24 47.36 -0.52
C GLY A 948 15.89 46.14 0.34
N ALA A 949 16.87 45.45 0.94
CA ALA A 949 16.61 44.34 1.85
C ALA A 949 16.24 44.81 3.27
N THR A 950 15.22 44.19 3.87
CA THR A 950 14.87 44.37 5.28
C THR A 950 15.71 43.42 6.14
N ASP A 951 15.57 42.12 5.90
CA ASP A 951 16.47 41.03 6.29
C ASP A 951 17.23 40.47 5.07
N TRP A 952 18.35 39.79 5.31
CA TRP A 952 19.21 39.26 4.24
C TRP A 952 20.03 38.04 4.68
N VAL A 953 20.50 37.26 3.71
CA VAL A 953 21.35 36.09 3.93
C VAL A 953 22.68 36.29 3.22
N LEU A 954 23.77 36.10 3.95
CA LEU A 954 25.12 36.01 3.40
C LEU A 954 25.44 34.54 3.10
N HIS A 955 25.79 34.27 1.85
CA HIS A 955 26.17 32.95 1.34
C HIS A 955 27.64 32.96 0.92
N LEU A 956 28.48 32.16 1.59
CA LEU A 956 29.89 31.94 1.24
C LEU A 956 30.12 30.47 0.87
N LYS A 957 30.73 30.23 -0.29
CA LYS A 957 31.15 28.89 -0.75
C LYS A 957 32.61 28.91 -1.20
N SER A 958 33.39 27.93 -0.72
CA SER A 958 34.83 27.81 -1.04
C SER A 958 35.05 27.53 -2.53
N THR A 959 35.95 28.30 -3.16
CA THR A 959 36.30 28.12 -4.58
C THR A 959 37.14 26.87 -4.83
N ALA A 960 37.86 26.38 -3.82
CA ALA A 960 38.73 25.20 -3.95
C ALA A 960 37.95 23.89 -4.09
N ASN A 961 36.70 23.85 -3.62
CA ASN A 961 35.78 22.71 -3.77
C ASN A 961 34.84 22.87 -4.98
N ALA A 962 35.17 23.76 -5.92
CA ALA A 962 34.47 23.86 -7.20
C ALA A 962 34.92 22.75 -8.16
N THR A 963 34.59 21.50 -7.83
CA THR A 963 34.48 20.48 -8.88
C THR A 963 33.46 20.98 -9.91
N ASN A 964 33.81 20.91 -11.20
CA ASN A 964 32.93 21.23 -12.31
C ASN A 964 31.81 20.19 -12.44
N THR A 965 30.89 20.14 -11.47
CA THR A 965 29.49 19.93 -11.78
C THR A 965 29.01 21.27 -12.33
N PRO A 966 28.63 21.38 -13.62
CA PRO A 966 27.84 22.51 -14.06
C PRO A 966 26.55 22.59 -13.22
N TRP A 967 25.78 23.67 -13.39
CA TRP A 967 24.48 23.89 -12.75
C TRP A 967 23.39 22.96 -13.34
N ASN A 968 23.69 21.66 -13.36
CA ASN A 968 23.00 20.57 -14.03
C ASN A 968 22.23 19.68 -13.05
N THR A 969 21.70 20.28 -11.97
CA THR A 969 20.36 19.85 -11.51
C THR A 969 19.35 19.96 -12.65
N PHE A 970 19.64 20.69 -13.74
CA PHE A 970 18.97 20.60 -15.05
C PHE A 970 18.70 19.16 -15.56
N ALA A 971 19.39 18.10 -15.10
CA ALA A 971 19.04 16.72 -15.45
C ALA A 971 17.81 16.18 -14.67
N GLU A 972 17.73 16.44 -13.36
CA GLU A 972 16.57 16.06 -12.52
C GLU A 972 15.42 17.08 -12.63
N ILE A 973 15.77 18.36 -12.78
CA ILE A 973 14.86 19.45 -13.11
C ILE A 973 14.28 19.22 -14.51
N ASN A 974 15.05 18.79 -15.53
CA ASN A 974 14.43 18.38 -16.80
C ASN A 974 13.44 17.23 -16.59
N LYS A 975 13.68 16.28 -15.68
CA LYS A 975 12.68 15.23 -15.39
C LYS A 975 11.35 15.79 -14.85
N ARG A 976 11.35 16.94 -14.17
CA ARG A 976 10.14 17.64 -13.67
C ARG A 976 9.64 18.79 -14.57
N VAL A 977 10.48 19.34 -15.44
CA VAL A 977 10.19 20.49 -16.31
C VAL A 977 9.91 20.04 -17.74
N SER A 978 10.56 19.00 -18.26
CA SER A 978 10.28 18.49 -19.61
C SER A 978 8.92 17.79 -19.69
N SER A 979 8.44 17.18 -18.60
CA SER A 979 7.06 16.67 -18.52
C SER A 979 6.04 17.82 -18.60
N ASN A 980 6.21 18.85 -17.77
CA ASN A 980 5.34 20.04 -17.77
C ASN A 980 5.42 20.84 -19.08
N LEU A 981 6.61 20.98 -19.67
CA LEU A 981 6.82 21.68 -20.94
C LEU A 981 6.30 20.86 -22.12
N ALA A 982 6.47 19.53 -22.13
CA ALA A 982 5.88 18.67 -23.17
C ALA A 982 4.35 18.75 -23.11
N ASN A 983 3.76 18.66 -21.91
CA ASN A 983 2.31 18.79 -21.74
C ASN A 983 1.80 20.17 -22.19
N ALA A 984 2.51 21.25 -21.85
CA ALA A 984 2.18 22.61 -22.31
C ALA A 984 2.33 22.78 -23.83
N LEU A 985 3.37 22.20 -24.44
CA LEU A 985 3.61 22.26 -25.88
C LEU A 985 2.58 21.43 -26.65
N THR A 986 2.21 20.25 -26.15
CA THR A 986 1.15 19.41 -26.72
C THR A 986 -0.20 20.11 -26.62
N ALA A 987 -0.55 20.72 -25.47
CA ALA A 987 -1.75 21.53 -25.33
C ALA A 987 -1.76 22.74 -26.29
N PHE A 988 -0.62 23.42 -26.46
CA PHE A 988 -0.48 24.52 -27.41
C PHE A 988 -0.68 24.05 -28.87
N TRP A 989 -0.05 22.95 -29.29
CA TRP A 989 -0.22 22.41 -30.64
C TRP A 989 -1.62 21.86 -30.89
N SER A 990 -2.29 21.26 -29.89
CA SER A 990 -3.69 20.85 -29.98
C SER A 990 -4.64 22.04 -30.13
N ALA A 991 -4.44 23.10 -29.34
CA ALA A 991 -5.22 24.33 -29.45
C ALA A 991 -4.97 25.07 -30.78
N PHE A 992 -3.73 25.11 -31.25
CA PHE A 992 -3.35 25.71 -32.52
C PHE A 992 -3.87 24.90 -33.71
N GLY A 993 -3.87 23.56 -33.63
CA GLY A 993 -4.50 22.68 -34.61
C GLY A 993 -6.01 22.88 -34.69
N ALA A 994 -6.69 22.95 -33.55
CA ALA A 994 -8.13 23.25 -33.50
C ALA A 994 -8.45 24.65 -34.06
N PHE A 995 -7.61 25.65 -33.79
CA PHE A 995 -7.74 27.00 -34.34
C PHE A 995 -7.55 27.01 -35.87
N LEU A 996 -6.55 26.31 -36.41
CA LEU A 996 -6.34 26.23 -37.85
C LEU A 996 -7.48 25.50 -38.57
N VAL A 997 -8.00 24.40 -38.00
CA VAL A 997 -9.17 23.68 -38.54
C VAL A 997 -10.44 24.56 -38.47
N GLY A 998 -10.60 25.38 -37.44
CA GLY A 998 -11.74 26.31 -37.33
C GLY A 998 -11.66 27.58 -38.19
N VAL A 999 -10.48 27.92 -38.74
CA VAL A 999 -10.26 29.16 -39.51
C VAL A 999 -10.03 28.90 -41.01
N PHE A 1000 -9.52 27.72 -41.38
CA PHE A 1000 -9.19 27.34 -42.77
C PHE A 1000 -9.79 25.99 -43.19
N GLY A 1001 -10.82 25.51 -42.47
CA GLY A 1001 -11.45 24.20 -42.66
C GLY A 1001 -12.74 24.18 -43.49
N ASP A 1002 -13.04 25.26 -44.23
CA ASP A 1002 -14.09 25.35 -45.26
C ASP A 1002 -13.44 25.51 -46.66
#